data_AF-A0A1D6LGC3-F1
#
_entry.id   AF-A0A1D6LGC3-F1
#
_cell.length_a   1.000
_cell.length_b   1.000
_cell.length_c   1.000
_cell.angle_alpha   90.00
_cell.angle_beta   90.00
_cell.angle_gamma   90.00
#
_symmetry.space_group_name_H-M   'P 1'
#
loop_
_entity.id
_entity.type
_entity.pdbx_description
1 polymer ?
#
loop_
_entity_poly.entity_id
_entity_poly.type
_entity_poly.pdbx_seq_one_letter_code
_entity_poly.pdbx_strand_id
1 'polypeptide(L)'
;MASAVGRARRAQMGFGGGGRLGRQQQLEARGRRRSEMGTRKQGRRCGLERKREVKMTLEKVRVSIATNPHILLIDSAHTFTLNGKAVVRVEAPSSMKNHAPIDLVTLININQSMSWPAASQTEIPSRLDLLKNAMKFIIRQLGDDDRLAIVAFNDKVIKENTTGILEISGSGRMAIEKKVDGLVAMGDTAFKPSLEHAVKLLDDRADKKRAGFIVLISDGLDGQSKWGDESITPTDPIRGLLRKYPVHTFGLGKAHDPKALHYIADISYGIYSSIVTDNLDKIIEAFAVCLAGFKTVVAVDACVDIWSNSLLITRIDPGGYILRGSSGGILVGTLYAGEVKDFIVYFSYRTGSWSGGYYTILNGINARVTYREAPGRQSTTTDTCSVSLPIHVANSSSPPANPCPPYPMVLQQMVRLKVLDLLISVLKEFLVLKGEAASAVHGKEGGDDPVLQAIAASLLQRKWKEFKQSDESWKEAPRNFVNLGGIDEDISAMVGILKRGLGVGCIHSWLSSNQMQRATATGGLPGAHMVATGQFRTPAMNAMVQEAHRHLAREASAHDAGTSIVCKRAVELLDGINKRFDLWCKLDQELPRTNQPSPHQEEGHESRDLTAVLRGDINRARQHDIYLAADHAIKQWRSFLTSVEKTHGHGHI
;
A
#
# COMPACT_ATOMS: atom_id res chain seq x y z
N MET A 1 52.45 35.15 24.69
CA MET A 1 53.65 34.46 25.24
C MET A 1 53.54 34.43 26.75
N ALA A 2 53.29 33.25 27.33
CA ALA A 2 53.41 32.85 28.74
C ALA A 2 52.84 31.41 28.81
N SER A 3 53.65 30.38 29.09
CA SER A 3 54.07 29.89 30.42
C SER A 3 52.89 29.23 31.18
N ALA A 4 52.95 28.07 31.84
CA ALA A 4 53.93 26.99 32.02
C ALA A 4 53.31 25.94 32.99
N VAL A 5 53.75 24.68 32.89
CA VAL A 5 54.22 23.76 33.97
C VAL A 5 53.28 23.14 35.03
N GLY A 6 53.48 21.82 35.23
CA GLY A 6 53.41 21.07 36.51
C GLY A 6 53.24 19.54 36.30
N ARG A 7 54.27 18.67 36.27
CA ARG A 7 55.00 17.94 37.36
C ARG A 7 54.06 17.22 38.37
N ALA A 8 54.26 15.98 38.88
CA ALA A 8 55.40 15.07 39.15
C ALA A 8 54.86 13.62 39.40
N ARG A 9 55.48 12.51 38.95
CA ARG A 9 56.52 11.61 39.53
C ARG A 9 56.28 10.97 40.94
N ARG A 10 56.28 9.62 40.96
CA ARG A 10 57.02 8.61 41.81
C ARG A 10 56.15 7.34 41.97
N ALA A 11 56.49 6.09 41.63
CA ALA A 11 57.68 5.24 41.58
C ALA A 11 58.02 4.47 42.88
N GLN A 12 58.39 3.19 42.66
CA GLN A 12 59.01 2.16 43.52
C GLN A 12 58.06 1.30 44.38
N MET A 13 58.27 0.01 44.64
CA MET A 13 59.15 -1.09 44.16
C MET A 13 58.73 -2.34 44.96
N GLY A 14 59.01 -3.57 44.49
CA GLY A 14 59.10 -4.73 45.39
C GLY A 14 58.89 -6.09 44.74
N PHE A 15 59.97 -6.88 44.69
CA PHE A 15 60.15 -8.17 44.01
C PHE A 15 59.98 -9.38 44.94
N GLY A 16 59.78 -10.57 44.34
CA GLY A 16 60.16 -11.90 44.87
C GLY A 16 59.02 -12.69 45.55
N GLY A 17 58.80 -13.99 45.37
CA GLY A 17 59.51 -15.06 44.65
C GLY A 17 59.24 -16.41 45.34
N GLY A 18 58.87 -17.45 44.59
CA GLY A 18 59.20 -18.87 44.89
C GLY A 18 58.22 -19.76 45.71
N GLY A 19 57.69 -20.81 45.06
CA GLY A 19 58.09 -22.19 45.37
C GLY A 19 57.15 -23.19 46.11
N ARG A 20 56.93 -24.35 45.44
CA ARG A 20 56.65 -25.74 45.91
C ARG A 20 55.21 -26.13 46.33
N LEU A 21 54.53 -27.15 45.75
CA LEU A 21 54.73 -28.64 45.64
C LEU A 21 54.22 -29.46 46.85
N GLY A 22 53.31 -30.41 46.58
CA GLY A 22 52.92 -31.54 47.46
C GLY A 22 51.40 -31.80 47.44
N ARG A 23 50.87 -32.72 46.61
CA ARG A 23 50.67 -34.18 46.77
C ARG A 23 49.55 -34.63 47.72
N GLN A 24 48.85 -35.69 47.24
CA GLN A 24 48.30 -36.87 47.96
C GLN A 24 46.78 -36.89 48.21
N GLN A 25 46.00 -37.67 47.42
CA GLN A 25 45.57 -39.09 47.58
C GLN A 25 44.16 -39.23 48.22
N GLN A 26 43.20 -39.87 47.51
CA GLN A 26 42.57 -41.19 47.83
C GLN A 26 41.20 -40.99 48.54
N LEU A 27 40.11 -41.74 48.39
CA LEU A 27 39.72 -43.09 47.93
C LEU A 27 38.21 -43.06 47.55
N GLU A 28 37.74 -43.80 46.53
CA GLU A 28 36.83 -44.99 46.57
C GLU A 28 35.58 -44.87 47.51
N ALA A 29 34.33 -45.28 47.21
CA ALA A 29 33.87 -46.46 46.50
C ALA A 29 32.34 -46.45 46.18
N ARG A 30 32.02 -47.05 45.01
CA ARG A 30 30.93 -48.00 44.66
C ARG A 30 29.64 -48.15 45.49
N GLY A 31 28.49 -48.25 44.77
CA GLY A 31 27.33 -49.07 45.16
C GLY A 31 26.00 -48.63 44.50
N ARG A 32 25.69 -49.10 43.28
CA ARG A 32 24.75 -50.20 42.92
C ARG A 32 23.23 -49.89 42.98
N ARG A 33 22.63 -50.08 41.79
CA ARG A 33 21.29 -50.64 41.44
C ARG A 33 20.08 -49.72 41.28
N ARG A 34 19.50 -49.86 40.09
CA ARG A 34 18.17 -49.49 39.60
C ARG A 34 17.10 -50.46 40.14
N SER A 35 15.90 -49.93 40.41
CA SER A 35 14.57 -50.52 40.14
C SER A 35 13.54 -49.39 40.33
N GLU A 36 12.97 -48.84 39.26
CA GLU A 36 11.67 -49.19 38.67
C GLU A 36 10.44 -48.58 39.37
N MET A 37 9.64 -47.92 38.52
CA MET A 37 8.19 -47.66 38.56
C MET A 37 7.56 -46.92 39.75
N GLY A 38 6.86 -45.82 39.42
CA GLY A 38 5.90 -45.21 40.34
C GLY A 38 5.47 -43.81 39.94
N THR A 39 4.41 -43.73 39.14
CA THR A 39 3.57 -42.57 38.85
C THR A 39 3.40 -41.56 39.99
N ARG A 40 3.61 -40.25 39.72
CA ARG A 40 2.91 -39.19 40.46
C ARG A 40 2.86 -37.84 39.72
N LYS A 41 1.64 -37.30 39.61
CA LYS A 41 1.31 -35.95 39.18
C LYS A 41 1.78 -34.90 40.21
N GLN A 42 2.06 -33.72 39.66
CA GLN A 42 1.97 -32.36 40.22
C GLN A 42 2.94 -31.93 41.35
N GLY A 43 3.68 -30.86 41.05
CA GLY A 43 4.34 -30.03 42.04
C GLY A 43 5.18 -28.93 41.38
N ARG A 44 4.62 -27.72 41.28
CA ARG A 44 5.32 -26.50 40.89
C ARG A 44 6.61 -26.34 41.71
N ARG A 45 7.75 -26.12 41.07
CA ARG A 45 8.83 -25.31 41.66
C ARG A 45 9.55 -24.50 40.59
N CYS A 46 9.55 -23.21 40.86
CA CYS A 46 10.18 -22.11 40.15
C CYS A 46 11.64 -22.41 39.85
N GLY A 47 12.03 -22.37 38.57
CA GLY A 47 13.41 -22.38 38.13
C GLY A 47 13.66 -21.12 37.31
N LEU A 48 14.50 -20.22 37.82
CA LEU A 48 15.02 -19.05 37.11
C LEU A 48 15.57 -19.48 35.74
N GLU A 49 14.80 -19.23 34.68
CA GLU A 49 15.37 -19.18 33.35
C GLU A 49 16.27 -17.94 33.29
N ARG A 50 17.58 -18.19 33.27
CA ARG A 50 18.56 -17.20 32.83
C ARG A 50 18.12 -16.74 31.44
N LYS A 51 17.49 -15.57 31.37
CA LYS A 51 17.40 -14.78 30.13
C LYS A 51 18.82 -14.66 29.61
N ARG A 52 19.19 -15.51 28.65
CA ARG A 52 20.24 -15.18 27.70
C ARG A 52 19.70 -13.94 27.00
N GLU A 53 20.17 -12.77 27.41
CA GLU A 53 20.17 -11.62 26.51
C GLU A 53 20.95 -12.06 25.27
N VAL A 54 20.23 -12.60 24.30
CA VAL A 54 20.69 -12.60 22.92
C VAL A 54 20.85 -11.13 22.62
N LYS A 55 22.10 -10.67 22.66
CA LYS A 55 22.48 -9.35 22.15
C LYS A 55 22.11 -9.41 20.68
N MET A 56 20.88 -8.99 20.35
CA MET A 56 20.33 -9.00 19.00
C MET A 56 21.26 -8.13 18.17
N THR A 57 22.18 -8.78 17.45
CA THR A 57 22.98 -8.14 16.42
C THR A 57 22.00 -7.47 15.48
N LEU A 58 22.20 -6.17 15.26
CA LEU A 58 21.32 -5.37 14.45
C LEU A 58 21.18 -6.00 13.07
N GLU A 59 19.96 -6.38 12.67
CA GLU A 59 19.72 -6.83 11.30
C GLU A 59 20.03 -5.66 10.36
N LYS A 60 21.00 -5.87 9.47
CA LYS A 60 21.37 -4.92 8.40
C LYS A 60 20.77 -5.38 7.08
N VAL A 61 20.84 -4.52 6.07
CA VAL A 61 20.54 -4.92 4.68
C VAL A 61 21.41 -6.11 4.31
N ARG A 62 20.80 -7.14 3.71
CA ARG A 62 21.50 -8.35 3.24
C ARG A 62 21.49 -8.42 1.72
N VAL A 63 22.53 -9.03 1.17
CA VAL A 63 22.67 -9.30 -0.25
C VAL A 63 22.91 -10.79 -0.43
N SER A 64 22.16 -11.41 -1.34
CA SER A 64 22.38 -12.80 -1.75
C SER A 64 22.34 -12.91 -3.28
N ILE A 65 23.02 -13.91 -3.82
CA ILE A 65 23.11 -14.11 -5.27
C ILE A 65 22.79 -15.58 -5.58
N ALA A 66 21.93 -15.79 -6.57
CA ALA A 66 21.68 -17.11 -7.15
C ALA A 66 21.95 -17.09 -8.65
N THR A 67 22.70 -18.06 -9.16
CA THR A 67 23.06 -18.15 -10.59
C THR A 67 22.35 -19.30 -11.27
N ASN A 68 22.10 -19.15 -12.56
CA ASN A 68 21.69 -20.22 -13.44
C ASN A 68 22.50 -20.13 -14.74
N PRO A 69 23.31 -21.15 -15.07
CA PRO A 69 23.50 -22.40 -14.33
C PRO A 69 24.38 -22.23 -13.08
N HIS A 70 24.29 -23.18 -12.15
CA HIS A 70 25.14 -23.23 -10.94
C HIS A 70 26.49 -23.92 -11.16
N ILE A 71 26.57 -24.78 -12.17
CA ILE A 71 27.79 -25.44 -12.64
C ILE A 71 27.77 -25.43 -14.15
N LEU A 72 28.95 -25.27 -14.76
CA LEU A 72 29.13 -25.39 -16.20
C LEU A 72 29.81 -26.70 -16.54
N LEU A 73 29.15 -27.53 -17.34
CA LEU A 73 29.74 -28.69 -17.98
C LEU A 73 30.02 -28.36 -19.44
N ILE A 74 31.25 -28.58 -19.89
CA ILE A 74 31.69 -28.27 -21.26
C ILE A 74 32.51 -29.42 -21.83
N ASP A 75 32.51 -29.60 -23.16
CA ASP A 75 33.40 -30.58 -23.79
C ASP A 75 34.82 -30.04 -23.95
N SER A 76 35.78 -30.95 -24.15
CA SER A 76 37.20 -30.63 -24.32
C SER A 76 37.58 -30.29 -25.76
N ALA A 77 36.68 -30.46 -26.72
CA ALA A 77 36.96 -30.34 -28.15
C ALA A 77 36.72 -28.94 -28.71
N HIS A 78 35.87 -28.13 -28.06
CA HIS A 78 35.46 -26.83 -28.60
C HIS A 78 35.48 -25.70 -27.57
N THR A 79 35.76 -24.48 -28.04
CA THR A 79 35.52 -23.25 -27.27
C THR A 79 34.09 -22.77 -27.51
N PHE A 80 33.33 -22.50 -26.45
CA PHE A 80 31.97 -21.98 -26.53
C PHE A 80 31.83 -20.66 -25.79
N THR A 81 30.88 -19.84 -26.26
CA THR A 81 30.35 -18.73 -25.48
C THR A 81 29.11 -19.20 -24.76
N LEU A 82 29.18 -19.26 -23.44
CA LEU A 82 28.08 -19.66 -22.57
C LEU A 82 27.37 -18.40 -22.09
N ASN A 83 26.04 -18.44 -22.07
CA ASN A 83 25.20 -17.38 -21.53
C ASN A 83 24.52 -17.87 -20.25
N GLY A 84 24.69 -17.13 -19.17
CA GLY A 84 24.08 -17.40 -17.89
C GLY A 84 23.29 -16.20 -17.37
N LYS A 85 22.55 -16.44 -16.31
CA LYS A 85 21.74 -15.43 -15.61
C LYS A 85 21.98 -15.53 -14.12
N ALA A 86 21.93 -14.42 -13.40
CA ALA A 86 21.96 -14.40 -11.95
C ALA A 86 20.83 -13.52 -11.42
N VAL A 87 20.31 -13.84 -10.25
CA VAL A 87 19.48 -12.95 -9.45
C VAL A 87 20.31 -12.43 -8.30
N VAL A 88 20.47 -11.11 -8.23
CA VAL A 88 20.99 -10.40 -7.05
C VAL A 88 19.79 -9.96 -6.22
N ARG A 89 19.66 -10.55 -5.03
CA ARG A 89 18.60 -10.25 -4.07
C ARG A 89 19.13 -9.33 -2.98
N VAL A 90 18.42 -8.23 -2.75
CA VAL A 90 18.65 -7.29 -1.66
C VAL A 90 17.48 -7.36 -0.69
N GLU A 91 17.74 -7.67 0.58
CA GLU A 91 16.72 -7.78 1.62
C GLU A 91 16.94 -6.72 2.69
N ALA A 92 15.92 -5.90 2.93
CA ALA A 92 15.88 -5.00 4.06
C ALA A 92 15.66 -5.78 5.38
N PRO A 93 16.16 -5.28 6.52
CA PRO A 93 15.88 -5.88 7.82
C PRO A 93 14.38 -5.96 8.09
N SER A 94 13.95 -6.99 8.81
CA SER A 94 12.52 -7.32 9.02
C SER A 94 11.78 -6.29 9.88
N SER A 95 12.51 -5.54 10.70
CA SER A 95 11.99 -4.53 11.61
C SER A 95 12.98 -3.38 11.75
N MET A 96 12.49 -2.23 12.21
CA MET A 96 13.29 -1.05 12.51
C MET A 96 13.49 -0.92 14.03
N LYS A 97 14.63 -0.37 14.47
CA LYS A 97 14.89 -0.11 15.88
C LYS A 97 14.04 1.03 16.44
N ASN A 98 14.02 2.15 15.73
CA ASN A 98 13.35 3.38 16.11
C ASN A 98 12.69 3.95 14.86
N HIS A 99 11.47 4.48 14.99
CA HIS A 99 10.80 5.19 13.92
C HIS A 99 11.65 6.41 13.49
N ALA A 100 11.91 6.55 12.19
CA ALA A 100 12.53 7.75 11.65
C ALA A 100 11.42 8.74 11.28
N PRO A 101 11.37 9.95 11.86
CA PRO A 101 10.36 10.93 11.51
C PRO A 101 10.37 11.28 10.02
N ILE A 102 9.19 11.37 9.42
CA ILE A 102 9.02 11.66 7.98
C ILE A 102 8.39 13.04 7.77
N ASP A 103 8.57 13.58 6.57
CA ASP A 103 7.77 14.70 6.09
C ASP A 103 6.96 14.24 4.88
N LEU A 104 5.65 14.37 5.00
CA LEU A 104 4.70 13.97 3.98
C LEU A 104 4.03 15.21 3.39
N VAL A 105 3.99 15.30 2.07
CA VAL A 105 3.18 16.30 1.35
C VAL A 105 2.10 15.57 0.57
N THR A 106 0.84 15.83 0.90
CA THR A 106 -0.29 15.20 0.22
C THR A 106 -0.99 16.21 -0.68
N LEU A 107 -0.88 15.97 -2.00
CA LEU A 107 -1.58 16.67 -3.06
C LEU A 107 -2.95 16.04 -3.27
N ILE A 108 -4.00 16.79 -3.00
CA ILE A 108 -5.39 16.35 -3.14
C ILE A 108 -6.01 17.11 -4.31
N ASN A 109 -6.32 16.38 -5.39
CA ASN A 109 -7.12 16.93 -6.46
C ASN A 109 -8.54 17.19 -5.96
N ILE A 110 -9.01 18.42 -6.13
CA ILE A 110 -10.35 18.86 -5.77
C ILE A 110 -11.09 19.36 -7.01
N ASN A 111 -10.86 18.75 -8.18
CA ASN A 111 -11.61 19.05 -9.40
C ASN A 111 -13.13 18.81 -9.23
N GLN A 112 -13.90 19.20 -10.23
CA GLN A 112 -15.37 19.06 -10.20
C GLN A 112 -15.82 17.59 -10.05
N SER A 113 -15.13 16.62 -10.67
CA SER A 113 -15.55 15.21 -10.64
C SER A 113 -15.44 14.57 -9.25
N MET A 114 -14.64 15.14 -8.36
CA MET A 114 -14.55 14.70 -6.96
C MET A 114 -15.85 14.96 -6.17
N SER A 115 -16.75 15.81 -6.68
CA SER A 115 -18.11 16.00 -6.12
C SER A 115 -19.07 14.85 -6.46
N TRP A 116 -18.72 13.98 -7.43
CA TRP A 116 -19.63 12.96 -7.91
C TRP A 116 -19.83 11.85 -6.87
N PRO A 117 -21.04 11.26 -6.81
CA PRO A 117 -21.32 10.14 -5.91
C PRO A 117 -20.43 8.94 -6.19
N ALA A 118 -19.92 8.36 -5.12
CA ALA A 118 -19.20 7.09 -5.11
C ALA A 118 -20.13 5.89 -5.39
N ALA A 119 -20.47 5.66 -6.67
CA ALA A 119 -21.49 4.72 -7.17
C ALA A 119 -22.95 5.21 -7.01
N SER A 120 -23.88 4.59 -7.73
CA SER A 120 -25.27 5.06 -7.91
C SER A 120 -26.24 4.40 -6.93
N GLN A 121 -26.58 5.08 -5.83
CA GLN A 121 -27.72 4.83 -4.94
C GLN A 121 -27.84 5.99 -3.92
N THR A 122 -28.99 6.12 -3.28
CA THR A 122 -29.64 7.40 -2.91
C THR A 122 -29.10 8.21 -1.72
N GLU A 123 -28.01 7.81 -1.06
CA GLU A 123 -27.33 8.62 -0.03
C GLU A 123 -25.82 8.28 0.00
N ILE A 124 -25.14 8.54 -1.12
CA ILE A 124 -23.74 8.16 -1.26
C ILE A 124 -22.83 9.38 -1.02
N PRO A 125 -21.83 9.28 -0.12
CA PRO A 125 -20.83 10.33 0.06
C PRO A 125 -20.11 10.62 -1.26
N SER A 126 -19.75 11.88 -1.50
CA SER A 126 -18.92 12.20 -2.67
C SER A 126 -17.56 11.51 -2.57
N ARG A 127 -16.86 11.34 -3.70
CA ARG A 127 -15.47 10.84 -3.66
C ARG A 127 -14.58 11.70 -2.76
N LEU A 128 -14.81 13.01 -2.75
CA LEU A 128 -14.11 13.92 -1.86
C LEU A 128 -14.40 13.64 -0.39
N ASP A 129 -15.65 13.33 -0.02
CA ASP A 129 -16.00 12.98 1.37
C ASP A 129 -15.33 11.68 1.83
N LEU A 130 -15.32 10.67 0.94
CA LEU A 130 -14.55 9.44 1.19
C LEU A 130 -13.07 9.75 1.39
N LEU A 131 -12.51 10.63 0.56
CA LEU A 131 -11.12 11.01 0.65
C LEU A 131 -10.83 11.79 1.95
N LYS A 132 -11.71 12.71 2.38
CA LYS A 132 -11.59 13.42 3.66
C LYS A 132 -11.51 12.44 4.83
N ASN A 133 -12.38 11.43 4.85
CA ASN A 133 -12.38 10.39 5.87
C ASN A 133 -11.09 9.55 5.85
N ALA A 134 -10.61 9.19 4.66
CA ALA A 134 -9.35 8.47 4.52
C ALA A 134 -8.12 9.31 4.92
N MET A 135 -8.14 10.62 4.66
CA MET A 135 -7.11 11.55 5.11
C MET A 135 -7.09 11.69 6.63
N LYS A 136 -8.25 11.72 7.29
CA LYS A 136 -8.34 11.67 8.76
C LYS A 136 -7.75 10.38 9.32
N PHE A 137 -7.87 9.25 8.61
CA PHE A 137 -7.15 8.04 8.99
C PHE A 137 -5.63 8.24 8.90
N ILE A 138 -5.09 8.78 7.79
CA ILE A 138 -3.65 9.07 7.67
C ILE A 138 -3.16 9.95 8.82
N ILE A 139 -3.85 11.06 9.09
CA ILE A 139 -3.47 12.03 10.15
C ILE A 139 -3.40 11.34 11.52
N ARG A 140 -4.33 10.43 11.81
CA ARG A 140 -4.33 9.65 13.06
C ARG A 140 -3.18 8.64 13.17
N GLN A 141 -2.73 8.10 12.03
CA GLN A 141 -1.65 7.11 12.01
C GLN A 141 -0.25 7.73 12.02
N LEU A 142 -0.10 9.03 11.73
CA LEU A 142 1.17 9.74 11.86
C LEU A 142 1.54 9.95 13.34
N GLY A 143 2.84 9.81 13.64
CA GLY A 143 3.38 10.09 14.97
C GLY A 143 3.56 11.57 15.21
N ASP A 144 3.70 11.99 16.47
CA ASP A 144 3.79 13.42 16.82
C ASP A 144 5.06 14.09 16.27
N ASP A 145 6.13 13.32 16.06
CA ASP A 145 7.37 13.80 15.43
C ASP A 145 7.26 13.91 13.90
N ASP A 146 6.22 13.34 13.27
CA ASP A 146 6.00 13.41 11.83
C ASP A 146 5.45 14.78 11.42
N ARG A 147 5.67 15.15 10.16
CA ARG A 147 5.14 16.39 9.59
C ARG A 147 4.33 16.14 8.35
N LEU A 148 3.25 16.90 8.18
CA LEU A 148 2.32 16.78 7.06
C LEU A 148 2.00 18.16 6.50
N ALA A 149 1.96 18.24 5.17
CA ALA A 149 1.33 19.34 4.45
C ALA A 149 0.16 18.81 3.59
N ILE A 150 -0.95 19.54 3.58
CA ILE A 150 -2.07 19.33 2.66
C ILE A 150 -1.98 20.39 1.58
N VAL A 151 -2.00 19.97 0.32
CA VAL A 151 -2.03 20.86 -0.85
C VAL A 151 -3.25 20.52 -1.66
N ALA A 152 -4.27 21.37 -1.59
CA ALA A 152 -5.46 21.26 -2.42
C ALA A 152 -5.18 21.87 -3.80
N PHE A 153 -5.52 21.17 -4.88
CA PHE A 153 -5.29 21.68 -6.23
C PHE A 153 -6.38 21.26 -7.22
N ASN A 154 -6.51 22.03 -8.30
CA ASN A 154 -7.34 21.77 -9.46
C ASN A 154 -6.53 22.09 -10.74
N ASP A 155 -6.90 23.10 -11.54
CA ASP A 155 -6.04 23.68 -12.58
C ASP A 155 -4.85 24.49 -11.99
N LYS A 156 -4.92 24.81 -10.69
CA LYS A 156 -3.87 25.49 -9.92
C LYS A 156 -3.85 25.03 -8.45
N VAL A 157 -2.87 25.48 -7.69
CA VAL A 157 -2.84 25.27 -6.23
C VAL A 157 -3.82 26.24 -5.55
N ILE A 158 -4.72 25.71 -4.72
CA ILE A 158 -5.70 26.50 -3.95
C ILE A 158 -5.07 26.88 -2.61
N LYS A 159 -4.62 28.13 -2.51
CA LYS A 159 -3.84 28.63 -1.37
C LYS A 159 -4.67 28.59 -0.07
N GLU A 160 -5.96 28.86 -0.17
CA GLU A 160 -6.89 28.93 0.96
C GLU A 160 -7.02 27.56 1.64
N ASN A 161 -6.88 26.48 0.87
CA ASN A 161 -7.04 25.10 1.32
C ASN A 161 -5.71 24.34 1.42
N THR A 162 -4.59 25.05 1.35
CA THR A 162 -3.23 24.50 1.44
C THR A 162 -2.57 24.89 2.76
N THR A 163 -1.72 24.02 3.30
CA THR A 163 -0.88 24.29 4.48
C THR A 163 0.59 24.28 4.13
N GLY A 164 1.41 24.91 4.98
CA GLY A 164 2.83 24.58 5.06
C GLY A 164 3.05 23.18 5.66
N ILE A 165 4.31 22.76 5.79
CA ILE A 165 4.68 21.53 6.50
C ILE A 165 4.53 21.79 8.01
N LEU A 166 3.53 21.14 8.61
CA LEU A 166 3.22 21.28 10.04
C LEU A 166 3.56 19.99 10.78
N GLU A 167 4.06 20.13 12.01
CA GLU A 167 4.16 19.00 12.93
C GLU A 167 2.78 18.46 13.30
N ILE A 168 2.69 17.15 13.43
CA ILE A 168 1.47 16.47 13.85
C ILE A 168 1.24 16.65 15.37
N SER A 169 2.24 17.11 16.11
CA SER A 169 2.12 17.49 17.51
C SER A 169 1.27 18.76 17.74
N GLY A 170 0.73 18.91 18.96
CA GLY A 170 0.07 20.13 19.41
C GLY A 170 -1.13 20.59 18.56
N SER A 171 -1.14 21.85 18.14
CA SER A 171 -2.22 22.45 17.33
C SER A 171 -2.15 22.11 15.84
N GLY A 172 -1.03 21.56 15.36
CA GLY A 172 -0.81 21.26 13.94
C GLY A 172 -1.78 20.21 13.40
N ARG A 173 -2.03 19.14 14.18
CA ARG A 173 -3.03 18.11 13.85
C ARG A 173 -4.42 18.70 13.57
N MET A 174 -4.92 19.51 14.50
CA MET A 174 -6.24 20.15 14.36
C MET A 174 -6.29 21.11 13.17
N ALA A 175 -5.21 21.86 12.93
CA ALA A 175 -5.12 22.77 11.78
C ALA A 175 -5.18 22.02 10.44
N ILE A 176 -4.51 20.88 10.34
CA ILE A 176 -4.54 20.01 9.17
C ILE A 176 -5.93 19.40 8.99
N GLU A 177 -6.53 18.84 10.05
CA GLU A 177 -7.88 18.26 9.99
C GLU A 177 -8.92 19.28 9.53
N LYS A 178 -8.87 20.50 10.07
CA LYS A 178 -9.75 21.60 9.65
C LYS A 178 -9.60 21.93 8.15
N LYS A 179 -8.39 21.84 7.60
CA LYS A 179 -8.15 22.07 6.17
C LYS A 179 -8.71 20.95 5.30
N VAL A 180 -8.59 19.70 5.76
CA VAL A 180 -9.22 18.54 5.10
C VAL A 180 -10.74 18.69 5.10
N ASP A 181 -11.34 19.07 6.23
CA ASP A 181 -12.79 19.27 6.33
C ASP A 181 -13.31 20.37 5.38
N GLY A 182 -12.54 21.45 5.23
CA GLY A 182 -12.86 22.58 4.36
C GLY A 182 -12.62 22.37 2.86
N LEU A 183 -12.20 21.18 2.41
CA LEU A 183 -12.00 20.92 0.98
C LEU A 183 -13.34 20.93 0.23
N VAL A 184 -13.37 21.59 -0.93
CA VAL A 184 -14.56 21.69 -1.80
C VAL A 184 -14.14 21.39 -3.24
N ALA A 185 -14.93 20.57 -3.93
CA ALA A 185 -14.69 20.17 -5.31
C ALA A 185 -15.09 21.28 -6.29
N MET A 186 -14.15 21.73 -7.13
CA MET A 186 -14.32 22.75 -8.15
C MET A 186 -13.16 22.78 -9.18
N GLY A 187 -13.48 23.16 -10.42
CA GLY A 187 -12.49 23.42 -11.48
C GLY A 187 -11.94 22.16 -12.16
N ASP A 188 -10.91 22.34 -12.97
CA ASP A 188 -10.29 21.30 -13.80
C ASP A 188 -9.08 20.65 -13.12
N THR A 189 -8.17 20.01 -13.87
CA THR A 189 -7.03 19.27 -13.31
C THR A 189 -5.74 19.59 -14.07
N ALA A 190 -4.72 20.00 -13.32
CA ALA A 190 -3.34 20.14 -13.79
C ALA A 190 -2.37 19.65 -12.70
N PHE A 191 -1.57 18.62 -13.00
CA PHE A 191 -0.66 18.04 -11.99
C PHE A 191 0.63 18.84 -11.82
N LYS A 192 1.12 19.45 -12.90
CA LYS A 192 2.43 20.11 -12.89
C LYS A 192 2.57 21.21 -11.82
N PRO A 193 1.63 22.18 -11.69
CA PRO A 193 1.76 23.24 -10.69
C PRO A 193 1.76 22.72 -9.24
N SER A 194 0.97 21.69 -8.95
CA SER A 194 0.90 21.11 -7.60
C SER A 194 2.15 20.32 -7.25
N LEU A 195 2.72 19.58 -8.22
CA LEU A 195 4.00 18.88 -8.05
C LEU A 195 5.17 19.86 -7.83
N GLU A 196 5.21 20.96 -8.58
CA GLU A 196 6.22 22.02 -8.38
C GLU A 196 6.13 22.63 -6.98
N HIS A 197 4.91 22.90 -6.50
CA HIS A 197 4.68 23.39 -5.16
C HIS A 197 5.10 22.38 -4.08
N ALA A 198 4.79 21.10 -4.27
CA ALA A 198 5.14 20.02 -3.34
C ALA A 198 6.66 19.92 -3.14
N VAL A 199 7.41 19.92 -4.25
CA VAL A 199 8.86 19.83 -4.22
C VAL A 199 9.46 21.07 -3.58
N LYS A 200 8.90 22.26 -3.84
CA LYS A 200 9.32 23.49 -3.17
C LYS A 200 9.15 23.40 -1.65
N LEU A 201 7.99 22.95 -1.15
CA LEU A 201 7.76 22.78 0.29
C LEU A 201 8.81 21.87 0.93
N LEU A 202 9.17 20.77 0.26
CA LEU A 202 10.19 19.84 0.75
C LEU A 202 11.62 20.40 0.62
N ASP A 203 11.92 21.21 -0.40
CA ASP A 203 13.24 21.83 -0.60
C ASP A 203 13.51 22.99 0.38
N ASP A 204 12.46 23.70 0.79
CA ASP A 204 12.49 24.83 1.74
C ASP A 204 12.65 24.37 3.21
N ARG A 205 12.62 23.07 3.49
CA ARG A 205 12.84 22.53 4.84
C ARG A 205 14.25 22.87 5.34
N ALA A 206 14.31 23.33 6.59
CA ALA A 206 15.57 23.50 7.30
C ALA A 206 16.31 22.16 7.48
N ASP A 207 15.59 21.10 7.87
CA ASP A 207 16.16 19.76 8.00
C ASP A 207 15.95 18.91 6.75
N LYS A 208 16.96 18.87 5.88
CA LYS A 208 17.00 18.02 4.68
C LYS A 208 17.38 16.56 4.98
N LYS A 209 17.63 16.21 6.25
CA LYS A 209 17.95 14.85 6.69
C LYS A 209 16.69 14.02 6.99
N ARG A 210 15.51 14.62 7.10
CA ARG A 210 14.24 13.88 7.18
C ARG A 210 13.85 13.34 5.81
N ALA A 211 13.32 12.12 5.77
CA ALA A 211 12.81 11.54 4.53
C ALA A 211 11.57 12.32 4.09
N GLY A 212 11.56 12.79 2.83
CA GLY A 212 10.42 13.49 2.24
C GLY A 212 9.69 12.59 1.27
N PHE A 213 8.37 12.53 1.37
CA PHE A 213 7.50 11.79 0.46
C PHE A 213 6.38 12.71 -0.05
N ILE A 214 5.99 12.50 -1.30
CA ILE A 214 4.83 13.17 -1.89
C ILE A 214 3.78 12.11 -2.18
N VAL A 215 2.53 12.38 -1.80
CA VAL A 215 1.37 11.58 -2.18
C VAL A 215 0.49 12.44 -3.09
N LEU A 216 0.18 11.95 -4.29
CA LEU A 216 -0.71 12.62 -5.23
C LEU A 216 -1.97 11.79 -5.45
N ILE A 217 -3.13 12.37 -5.18
CA ILE A 217 -4.44 11.69 -5.30
C ILE A 217 -5.29 12.44 -6.32
N SER A 218 -5.80 11.72 -7.33
CA SER A 218 -6.61 12.31 -8.41
C SER A 218 -7.62 11.32 -8.99
N ASP A 219 -8.81 11.80 -9.35
CA ASP A 219 -9.83 11.06 -10.10
C ASP A 219 -9.97 11.52 -11.57
N GLY A 220 -9.17 12.52 -11.99
CA GLY A 220 -9.32 13.20 -13.28
C GLY A 220 -8.11 13.10 -14.22
N LEU A 221 -8.31 13.61 -15.43
CA LEU A 221 -7.31 13.70 -16.50
C LEU A 221 -6.56 15.03 -16.45
N ASP A 222 -5.24 15.02 -16.67
CA ASP A 222 -4.48 16.25 -16.87
C ASP A 222 -4.52 16.63 -18.36
N GLY A 223 -5.45 17.52 -18.72
CA GLY A 223 -5.62 17.98 -20.09
C GLY A 223 -4.52 18.92 -20.59
N GLN A 224 -3.65 19.42 -19.71
CA GLN A 224 -2.65 20.43 -20.04
C GLN A 224 -1.27 19.83 -20.35
N SER A 225 -0.96 18.68 -19.75
CA SER A 225 0.35 18.04 -19.84
C SER A 225 0.28 16.67 -20.52
N LYS A 226 1.13 16.48 -21.51
CA LYS A 226 1.28 15.19 -22.21
C LYS A 226 2.26 14.28 -21.46
N TRP A 227 1.79 13.60 -20.43
CA TRP A 227 2.62 12.71 -19.62
C TRP A 227 3.04 11.45 -20.38
N GLY A 228 4.32 11.09 -20.29
CA GLY A 228 4.86 9.86 -20.88
C GLY A 228 4.76 9.80 -22.41
N ASP A 229 4.81 10.95 -23.08
CA ASP A 229 5.01 11.04 -24.52
C ASP A 229 6.53 11.13 -24.80
N GLU A 230 7.10 10.09 -25.41
CA GLU A 230 8.52 10.01 -25.74
C GLU A 230 8.96 11.09 -26.74
N SER A 231 8.02 11.71 -27.48
CA SER A 231 8.29 12.86 -28.35
C SER A 231 8.53 14.15 -27.57
N ILE A 232 8.15 14.20 -26.29
CA ILE A 232 8.41 15.32 -25.40
C ILE A 232 9.79 15.13 -24.81
N THR A 233 10.66 16.03 -25.22
CA THR A 233 12.12 15.97 -25.11
C THR A 233 12.65 15.37 -23.79
N PRO A 234 13.76 14.60 -23.84
CA PRO A 234 14.51 14.17 -22.65
C PRO A 234 14.92 15.29 -21.68
N THR A 235 14.78 16.55 -22.10
CA THR A 235 15.14 17.79 -21.40
C THR A 235 14.01 18.44 -20.60
N ASP A 236 12.80 17.87 -20.51
CA ASP A 236 11.74 18.47 -19.68
C ASP A 236 12.23 18.64 -18.21
N PRO A 237 12.34 19.88 -17.70
CA PRO A 237 12.83 20.16 -16.35
C PRO A 237 12.04 19.43 -15.25
N ILE A 238 10.77 19.10 -15.51
CA ILE A 238 9.92 18.38 -14.56
C ILE A 238 10.51 17.01 -14.20
N ARG A 239 11.23 16.35 -15.12
CA ARG A 239 11.86 15.04 -14.87
C ARG A 239 12.93 15.12 -13.79
N GLY A 240 13.77 16.16 -13.84
CA GLY A 240 14.78 16.43 -12.82
C GLY A 240 14.14 16.79 -11.48
N LEU A 241 13.03 17.52 -11.52
CA LEU A 241 12.28 17.91 -10.34
C LEU A 241 11.65 16.70 -9.63
N LEU A 242 10.95 15.83 -10.36
CA LEU A 242 10.25 14.67 -9.82
C LEU A 242 11.19 13.60 -9.24
N ARG A 243 12.45 13.55 -9.70
CA ARG A 243 13.47 12.62 -9.16
C ARG A 243 13.98 13.00 -7.76
N LYS A 244 13.67 14.19 -7.25
CA LYS A 244 14.14 14.64 -5.93
C LYS A 244 13.47 13.91 -4.77
N TYR A 245 12.18 13.59 -4.89
CA TYR A 245 11.39 12.96 -3.85
C TYR A 245 10.43 11.92 -4.47
N PRO A 246 10.25 10.74 -3.84
CA PRO A 246 9.27 9.77 -4.30
C PRO A 246 7.85 10.34 -4.32
N VAL A 247 7.17 10.25 -5.48
CA VAL A 247 5.77 10.64 -5.65
C VAL A 247 4.92 9.38 -5.76
N HIS A 248 4.19 9.07 -4.69
CA HIS A 248 3.23 7.97 -4.66
C HIS A 248 1.88 8.46 -5.17
N THR A 249 1.38 7.87 -6.25
CA THR A 249 0.18 8.35 -6.95
C THR A 249 -1.01 7.40 -6.71
N PHE A 250 -2.19 7.96 -6.48
CA PHE A 250 -3.45 7.25 -6.30
C PHE A 250 -4.47 7.73 -7.32
N GLY A 251 -4.87 6.85 -8.24
CA GLY A 251 -5.96 7.08 -9.17
C GLY A 251 -7.29 6.64 -8.56
N LEU A 252 -8.28 7.52 -8.48
CA LEU A 252 -9.60 7.22 -7.94
C LEU A 252 -10.63 7.02 -9.07
N GLY A 253 -11.53 6.04 -8.92
CA GLY A 253 -12.57 5.75 -9.88
C GLY A 253 -12.03 5.27 -11.22
N LYS A 254 -12.88 5.24 -12.26
CA LYS A 254 -12.47 4.83 -13.63
C LYS A 254 -11.94 5.97 -14.50
N ALA A 255 -12.26 7.21 -14.14
CA ALA A 255 -12.03 8.40 -14.97
C ALA A 255 -10.63 9.02 -14.81
N HIS A 256 -9.83 8.56 -13.84
CA HIS A 256 -8.46 9.06 -13.64
C HIS A 256 -7.58 8.77 -14.85
N ASP A 257 -6.45 9.49 -14.97
CA ASP A 257 -5.43 9.21 -15.96
C ASP A 257 -4.39 8.19 -15.42
N PRO A 258 -4.55 6.88 -15.69
CA PRO A 258 -3.58 5.89 -15.22
C PRO A 258 -2.21 6.06 -15.88
N LYS A 259 -2.14 6.57 -17.12
CA LYS A 259 -0.87 6.73 -17.83
C LYS A 259 -0.05 7.85 -17.19
N ALA A 260 -0.67 9.00 -16.95
CA ALA A 260 0.00 10.13 -16.30
C ALA A 260 0.43 9.82 -14.87
N LEU A 261 -0.48 9.29 -14.05
CA LEU A 261 -0.18 8.97 -12.65
C LEU A 261 0.88 7.87 -12.52
N HIS A 262 0.86 6.87 -13.40
CA HIS A 262 1.92 5.86 -13.47
C HIS A 262 3.27 6.47 -13.87
N TYR A 263 3.30 7.33 -14.90
CA TYR A 263 4.53 8.00 -15.34
C TYR A 263 5.15 8.87 -14.23
N ILE A 264 4.33 9.67 -13.53
CA ILE A 264 4.78 10.51 -12.41
C ILE A 264 5.38 9.65 -11.28
N ALA A 265 4.74 8.54 -10.94
CA ALA A 265 5.26 7.61 -9.93
C ALA A 265 6.55 6.94 -10.38
N ASP A 266 6.59 6.41 -11.60
CA ASP A 266 7.73 5.69 -12.14
C ASP A 266 8.99 6.57 -12.17
N ILE A 267 8.89 7.77 -12.73
CA ILE A 267 10.03 8.67 -12.86
C ILE A 267 10.55 9.21 -11.52
N SER A 268 9.70 9.25 -10.50
CA SER A 268 10.05 9.73 -9.16
C SER A 268 10.48 8.62 -8.20
N TYR A 269 10.53 7.35 -8.64
CA TYR A 269 10.75 6.18 -7.77
C TYR A 269 9.63 5.94 -6.74
N GLY A 270 8.45 6.51 -7.00
CA GLY A 270 7.24 6.28 -6.23
C GLY A 270 6.49 5.05 -6.72
N ILE A 271 5.21 4.98 -6.35
CA ILE A 271 4.32 3.86 -6.67
C ILE A 271 2.97 4.39 -7.10
N TYR A 272 2.44 3.82 -8.18
CA TYR A 272 1.09 4.10 -8.64
C TYR A 272 0.09 3.03 -8.17
N SER A 273 -0.98 3.47 -7.52
CA SER A 273 -2.07 2.61 -7.06
C SER A 273 -3.40 3.06 -7.67
N SER A 274 -4.06 2.16 -8.39
CA SER A 274 -5.37 2.43 -8.98
C SER A 274 -6.47 1.90 -8.06
N ILE A 275 -7.37 2.78 -7.63
CA ILE A 275 -8.49 2.48 -6.75
C ILE A 275 -9.78 2.58 -7.56
N VAL A 276 -10.12 1.44 -8.17
CA VAL A 276 -11.20 1.34 -9.15
C VAL A 276 -12.60 1.41 -8.52
N THR A 277 -12.72 0.92 -7.28
CA THR A 277 -13.95 0.99 -6.50
C THR A 277 -13.92 2.25 -5.65
N ASP A 278 -14.89 3.14 -5.83
CA ASP A 278 -15.08 4.35 -5.01
C ASP A 278 -15.59 3.96 -3.61
N ASN A 279 -14.87 3.09 -2.89
CA ASN A 279 -15.28 2.61 -1.57
C ASN A 279 -14.26 3.06 -0.53
N LEU A 280 -14.76 3.52 0.63
CA LEU A 280 -13.91 4.02 1.72
C LEU A 280 -12.88 2.98 2.18
N ASP A 281 -13.29 1.72 2.27
CA ASP A 281 -12.44 0.63 2.73
C ASP A 281 -11.20 0.46 1.85
N LYS A 282 -11.38 0.52 0.52
CA LYS A 282 -10.29 0.39 -0.45
C LYS A 282 -9.37 1.61 -0.47
N ILE A 283 -9.91 2.80 -0.27
CA ILE A 283 -9.11 4.03 -0.16
C ILE A 283 -8.24 3.97 1.11
N ILE A 284 -8.84 3.63 2.26
CA ILE A 284 -8.10 3.52 3.53
C ILE A 284 -7.09 2.39 3.48
N GLU A 285 -7.43 1.21 2.93
CA GLU A 285 -6.50 0.09 2.76
C GLU A 285 -5.28 0.51 1.92
N ALA A 286 -5.53 1.25 0.83
CA ALA A 286 -4.47 1.75 -0.05
C ALA A 286 -3.52 2.70 0.67
N PHE A 287 -4.08 3.63 1.43
CA PHE A 287 -3.31 4.60 2.21
C PHE A 287 -2.55 3.93 3.35
N ALA A 288 -3.14 2.92 3.99
CA ALA A 288 -2.48 2.14 5.04
C ALA A 288 -1.23 1.41 4.52
N VAL A 289 -1.32 0.74 3.36
CA VAL A 289 -0.15 0.07 2.77
C VAL A 289 0.97 1.07 2.49
N CYS A 290 0.63 2.22 1.90
CA CYS A 290 1.61 3.24 1.53
C CYS A 290 2.27 3.88 2.76
N LEU A 291 1.45 4.30 3.73
CA LEU A 291 1.91 4.93 4.97
C LEU A 291 2.78 3.98 5.81
N ALA A 292 2.44 2.69 5.87
CA ALA A 292 3.25 1.70 6.57
C ALA A 292 4.67 1.61 5.99
N GLY A 293 4.82 1.75 4.67
CA GLY A 293 6.13 1.86 4.03
C GLY A 293 6.91 3.07 4.54
N PHE A 294 6.30 4.26 4.49
CA PHE A 294 6.95 5.50 4.94
C PHE A 294 7.40 5.44 6.40
N LYS A 295 6.58 4.84 7.27
CA LYS A 295 6.89 4.69 8.69
C LYS A 295 7.96 3.64 8.97
N THR A 296 8.38 2.86 7.97
CA THR A 296 9.35 1.76 8.15
C THR A 296 10.60 1.91 7.31
N VAL A 297 10.99 3.15 6.97
CA VAL A 297 12.25 3.42 6.29
C VAL A 297 13.44 2.96 7.13
N VAL A 298 14.25 2.06 6.57
CA VAL A 298 15.46 1.51 7.23
C VAL A 298 16.74 1.90 6.51
N ALA A 299 16.66 2.19 5.21
CA ALA A 299 17.78 2.65 4.42
C ALA A 299 17.35 3.74 3.44
N VAL A 300 18.19 4.76 3.27
CA VAL A 300 18.05 5.80 2.26
C VAL A 300 19.29 5.83 1.36
N ASP A 301 19.12 6.29 0.12
CA ASP A 301 20.13 6.30 -0.94
C ASP A 301 20.79 4.92 -1.16
N ALA A 302 20.01 3.84 -1.02
CA ALA A 302 20.47 2.49 -1.27
C ALA A 302 20.91 2.34 -2.73
N CYS A 303 22.15 1.90 -2.91
CA CYS A 303 22.78 1.66 -4.20
C CYS A 303 23.37 0.25 -4.21
N VAL A 304 23.01 -0.55 -5.20
CA VAL A 304 23.48 -1.93 -5.38
C VAL A 304 24.59 -1.93 -6.42
N ASP A 305 25.82 -2.21 -6.02
CA ASP A 305 26.92 -2.38 -6.98
C ASP A 305 26.99 -3.86 -7.39
N ILE A 306 27.07 -4.13 -8.69
CA ILE A 306 27.16 -5.49 -9.25
C ILE A 306 28.34 -5.54 -10.22
N TRP A 307 29.24 -6.51 -10.04
CA TRP A 307 30.42 -6.66 -10.91
C TRP A 307 30.88 -8.11 -11.02
N SER A 308 31.74 -8.39 -11.99
CA SER A 308 32.46 -9.65 -12.13
C SER A 308 33.87 -9.40 -12.65
N ASN A 309 34.81 -10.21 -12.17
CA ASN A 309 36.20 -10.15 -12.63
C ASN A 309 36.52 -11.24 -13.67
N SER A 310 35.65 -12.24 -13.86
CA SER A 310 35.88 -13.33 -14.81
C SER A 310 34.73 -13.59 -15.79
N LEU A 311 33.56 -12.99 -15.57
CA LEU A 311 32.41 -13.08 -16.46
C LEU A 311 32.18 -11.72 -17.13
N LEU A 312 31.76 -11.73 -18.40
CA LEU A 312 31.31 -10.53 -19.08
C LEU A 312 29.84 -10.29 -18.71
N ILE A 313 29.56 -9.24 -17.94
CA ILE A 313 28.18 -8.81 -17.70
C ILE A 313 27.65 -8.16 -18.99
N THR A 314 26.68 -8.81 -19.62
CA THR A 314 26.11 -8.35 -20.91
C THR A 314 24.93 -7.41 -20.71
N ARG A 315 24.16 -7.59 -19.64
CA ARG A 315 22.98 -6.77 -19.31
C ARG A 315 22.64 -6.88 -17.83
N ILE A 316 22.18 -5.79 -17.24
CA ILE A 316 21.55 -5.77 -15.92
C ILE A 316 20.14 -5.24 -16.10
N ASP A 317 19.14 -5.98 -15.62
CA ASP A 317 17.75 -5.54 -15.55
C ASP A 317 17.47 -4.93 -14.18
N PRO A 318 17.40 -3.58 -14.08
CA PRO A 318 17.19 -2.91 -12.81
C PRO A 318 15.72 -2.87 -12.40
N GLY A 319 14.79 -3.42 -13.20
CA GLY A 319 13.35 -3.19 -13.01
C GLY A 319 12.99 -1.74 -13.26
N GLY A 320 12.24 -1.11 -12.35
CA GLY A 320 11.90 0.32 -12.40
C GLY A 320 13.00 1.27 -11.91
N TYR A 321 14.17 0.75 -11.53
CA TYR A 321 15.25 1.53 -10.95
C TYR A 321 16.26 2.01 -12.01
N ILE A 322 17.05 3.04 -11.68
CA ILE A 322 18.02 3.62 -12.62
C ILE A 322 19.41 2.99 -12.44
N LEU A 323 20.05 2.67 -13.56
CA LEU A 323 21.46 2.30 -13.63
C LEU A 323 22.36 3.55 -13.51
N ARG A 324 23.31 3.51 -12.58
CA ARG A 324 24.34 4.53 -12.37
C ARG A 324 25.57 4.20 -13.23
N GLY A 325 25.76 5.01 -14.28
CA GLY A 325 26.99 5.03 -15.07
C GLY A 325 27.36 3.68 -15.73
N SER A 326 28.60 3.60 -16.24
CA SER A 326 29.13 2.42 -16.92
C SER A 326 29.58 1.29 -15.99
N SER A 327 29.64 1.52 -14.67
CA SER A 327 30.16 0.58 -13.67
C SER A 327 29.10 -0.31 -13.00
N GLY A 328 27.85 -0.31 -13.47
CA GLY A 328 26.85 -1.33 -13.10
C GLY A 328 26.16 -1.17 -11.74
N GLY A 329 26.06 0.05 -11.19
CA GLY A 329 25.32 0.31 -9.93
C GLY A 329 23.83 0.54 -10.15
N ILE A 330 22.94 0.04 -9.30
CA ILE A 330 21.50 0.29 -9.35
C ILE A 330 21.10 1.23 -8.21
N LEU A 331 20.54 2.40 -8.53
CA LEU A 331 20.00 3.32 -7.52
C LEU A 331 18.59 2.91 -7.13
N VAL A 332 18.44 2.33 -5.94
CA VAL A 332 17.16 1.91 -5.37
C VAL A 332 16.51 3.03 -4.55
N GLY A 333 17.31 3.87 -3.90
CA GLY A 333 16.83 4.96 -3.07
C GLY A 333 16.39 4.47 -1.69
N THR A 334 15.10 4.53 -1.39
CA THR A 334 14.58 4.19 -0.05
C THR A 334 14.17 2.72 0.02
N LEU A 335 14.57 2.03 1.09
CA LEU A 335 14.10 0.69 1.44
C LEU A 335 13.27 0.72 2.73
N TYR A 336 12.13 0.03 2.70
CA TYR A 336 11.28 -0.17 3.87
C TYR A 336 11.58 -1.51 4.56
N ALA A 337 11.29 -1.60 5.86
CA ALA A 337 11.55 -2.81 6.64
C ALA A 337 10.81 -4.01 6.02
N GLY A 338 11.54 -5.09 5.78
CA GLY A 338 11.05 -6.32 5.15
C GLY A 338 10.90 -6.25 3.62
N GLU A 339 11.27 -5.16 2.95
CA GLU A 339 11.30 -5.13 1.48
C GLU A 339 12.39 -6.03 0.91
N VAL A 340 12.09 -6.63 -0.25
CA VAL A 340 13.02 -7.46 -1.03
C VAL A 340 13.07 -6.95 -2.45
N LYS A 341 14.28 -6.81 -3.01
CA LYS A 341 14.52 -6.39 -4.41
C LYS A 341 15.39 -7.43 -5.11
N ASP A 342 14.86 -8.03 -6.16
CA ASP A 342 15.54 -9.02 -7.01
C ASP A 342 15.89 -8.39 -8.37
N PHE A 343 17.18 -8.39 -8.73
CA PHE A 343 17.68 -7.86 -10.01
C PHE A 343 18.28 -8.97 -10.86
N ILE A 344 17.94 -9.03 -12.15
CA ILE A 344 18.50 -10.03 -13.06
C ILE A 344 19.76 -9.50 -13.72
N VAL A 345 20.82 -10.29 -13.68
CA VAL A 345 22.10 -10.02 -14.32
C VAL A 345 22.33 -11.08 -15.39
N TYR A 346 22.50 -10.67 -16.63
CA TYR A 346 22.88 -11.54 -17.74
C TYR A 346 24.39 -11.45 -17.89
N PHE A 347 25.01 -12.61 -18.04
CA PHE A 347 26.44 -12.70 -18.22
C PHE A 347 26.79 -13.71 -19.30
N SER A 348 27.96 -13.53 -19.89
CA SER A 348 28.54 -14.50 -20.79
C SER A 348 29.97 -14.86 -20.36
N TYR A 349 30.38 -16.06 -20.74
CA TYR A 349 31.73 -16.55 -20.52
C TYR A 349 32.21 -17.29 -21.77
N ARG A 350 33.39 -16.92 -22.27
CA ARG A 350 34.04 -17.64 -23.36
C ARG A 350 35.03 -18.63 -22.78
N THR A 351 34.81 -19.91 -23.02
CA THR A 351 35.67 -20.97 -22.48
C THR A 351 37.03 -20.99 -23.15
N GLY A 352 38.06 -21.37 -22.39
CA GLY A 352 39.38 -21.70 -22.94
C GLY A 352 39.41 -23.10 -23.55
N SER A 353 40.52 -23.45 -24.20
CA SER A 353 40.80 -24.84 -24.57
C SER A 353 41.41 -25.55 -23.36
N TRP A 354 40.73 -26.60 -22.88
CA TRP A 354 41.11 -27.32 -21.67
C TRP A 354 41.02 -28.84 -21.92
N SER A 355 41.93 -29.59 -21.31
CA SER A 355 41.94 -31.05 -21.40
C SER A 355 40.70 -31.64 -20.72
N GLY A 356 40.23 -32.79 -21.20
CA GLY A 356 39.19 -33.58 -20.53
C GLY A 356 39.55 -33.83 -19.05
N GLY A 357 38.56 -33.67 -18.17
CA GLY A 357 38.72 -33.84 -16.73
C GLY A 357 39.22 -32.60 -15.99
N TYR A 358 39.51 -31.52 -16.71
CA TYR A 358 39.88 -30.24 -16.10
C TYR A 358 38.74 -29.66 -15.26
N TYR A 359 39.09 -29.08 -14.11
CA TYR A 359 38.17 -28.44 -13.18
C TYR A 359 38.73 -27.09 -12.75
N THR A 360 37.89 -26.06 -12.77
CA THR A 360 38.24 -24.73 -12.27
C THR A 360 37.03 -24.05 -11.66
N ILE A 361 37.27 -23.03 -10.84
CA ILE A 361 36.24 -22.21 -10.21
C ILE A 361 36.46 -20.76 -10.61
N LEU A 362 35.51 -20.20 -11.34
CA LEU A 362 35.53 -18.78 -11.70
C LEU A 362 34.98 -17.92 -10.57
N ASN A 363 35.56 -16.73 -10.38
CA ASN A 363 34.96 -15.69 -9.54
C ASN A 363 33.76 -15.07 -10.28
N GLY A 364 32.58 -15.64 -10.05
CA GLY A 364 31.36 -15.33 -10.78
C GLY A 364 30.83 -13.92 -10.54
N ILE A 365 29.64 -13.81 -9.98
CA ILE A 365 29.00 -12.50 -9.75
C ILE A 365 29.28 -12.04 -8.33
N ASN A 366 29.61 -10.75 -8.21
CA ASN A 366 29.82 -10.07 -6.94
C ASN A 366 28.79 -8.95 -6.81
N ALA A 367 28.27 -8.76 -5.60
CA ALA A 367 27.36 -7.67 -5.31
C ALA A 367 27.55 -7.14 -3.89
N ARG A 368 27.33 -5.85 -3.71
CA ARG A 368 27.28 -5.19 -2.39
C ARG A 368 26.27 -4.05 -2.42
N VAL A 369 25.79 -3.64 -1.25
CA VAL A 369 24.89 -2.50 -1.12
C VAL A 369 25.54 -1.42 -0.26
N THR A 370 25.47 -0.19 -0.74
CA THR A 370 25.82 1.01 0.02
C THR A 370 24.55 1.79 0.31
N TYR A 371 24.40 2.28 1.53
CA TYR A 371 23.20 3.02 1.95
C TYR A 371 23.48 3.88 3.18
N ARG A 372 22.55 4.74 3.56
CA ARG A 372 22.55 5.43 4.86
C ARG A 372 21.45 4.87 5.74
N GLU A 373 21.79 4.48 6.97
CA GLU A 373 20.85 3.93 7.95
C GLU A 373 19.79 4.96 8.38
N ALA A 374 18.56 4.53 8.67
CA ALA A 374 17.53 5.37 9.26
C ALA A 374 17.06 4.78 10.62
N PRO A 375 16.95 5.57 11.71
CA PRO A 375 17.39 6.96 11.87
C PRO A 375 18.89 7.07 12.17
N GLY A 376 19.57 8.08 11.64
CA GLY A 376 20.98 8.40 11.96
C GLY A 376 21.87 8.71 10.75
N ARG A 377 21.48 8.24 9.56
CA ARG A 377 22.15 8.43 8.27
C ARG A 377 23.64 8.07 8.26
N GLN A 378 24.09 7.17 9.14
CA GLN A 378 25.44 6.62 9.05
C GLN A 378 25.56 5.85 7.74
N SER A 379 26.54 6.25 6.92
CA SER A 379 26.88 5.52 5.70
C SER A 379 27.34 4.12 6.07
N THR A 380 26.68 3.13 5.50
CA THR A 380 26.89 1.71 5.75
C THR A 380 27.06 1.00 4.42
N THR A 381 27.95 0.02 4.42
CA THR A 381 28.19 -0.86 3.28
C THR A 381 28.03 -2.29 3.78
N THR A 382 27.31 -3.11 3.03
CA THR A 382 27.21 -4.55 3.32
C THR A 382 28.53 -5.23 2.99
N ASP A 383 28.76 -6.40 3.57
CA ASP A 383 29.79 -7.30 3.06
C ASP A 383 29.53 -7.61 1.59
N THR A 384 30.61 -7.89 0.85
CA THR A 384 30.49 -8.31 -0.56
C THR A 384 29.98 -9.75 -0.59
N CYS A 385 28.83 -9.94 -1.24
CA CYS A 385 28.33 -11.26 -1.58
C CYS A 385 28.97 -11.69 -2.90
N SER A 386 29.62 -12.85 -2.91
CA SER A 386 30.28 -13.40 -4.09
C SER A 386 29.76 -14.80 -4.35
N VAL A 387 29.36 -15.09 -5.58
CA VAL A 387 29.01 -16.44 -6.01
C VAL A 387 30.02 -16.90 -7.05
N SER A 388 30.61 -18.07 -6.81
CA SER A 388 31.56 -18.67 -7.73
C SER A 388 30.84 -19.55 -8.76
N LEU A 389 31.43 -19.70 -9.94
CA LEU A 389 30.91 -20.58 -10.99
C LEU A 389 31.90 -21.71 -11.26
N PRO A 390 31.66 -22.91 -10.72
CA PRO A 390 32.45 -24.09 -11.03
C PRO A 390 32.28 -24.49 -12.51
N ILE A 391 33.39 -24.86 -13.14
CA ILE A 391 33.43 -25.39 -14.50
C ILE A 391 34.12 -26.75 -14.47
N HIS A 392 33.49 -27.73 -15.11
CA HIS A 392 34.04 -29.06 -15.31
C HIS A 392 34.05 -29.42 -16.79
N VAL A 393 35.21 -29.87 -17.28
CA VAL A 393 35.40 -30.30 -18.67
C VAL A 393 35.16 -31.80 -18.76
N ALA A 394 34.14 -32.20 -19.49
CA ALA A 394 33.81 -33.59 -19.71
C ALA A 394 34.93 -34.32 -20.48
N ASN A 395 35.16 -35.58 -20.12
CA ASN A 395 36.08 -36.46 -20.83
C ASN A 395 35.55 -36.88 -22.22
N SER A 396 34.24 -36.74 -22.46
CA SER A 396 33.58 -37.05 -23.73
C SER A 396 33.58 -35.86 -24.68
N SER A 397 33.58 -36.14 -25.98
CA SER A 397 33.46 -35.16 -27.07
C SER A 397 32.05 -34.60 -27.28
N SER A 398 31.07 -35.05 -26.48
CA SER A 398 29.73 -34.46 -26.39
C SER A 398 29.51 -33.85 -25.01
N PRO A 399 29.00 -32.60 -24.92
CA PRO A 399 28.67 -32.00 -23.64
C PRO A 399 27.45 -32.72 -23.04
N PRO A 400 27.51 -33.22 -21.79
CA PRO A 400 26.33 -33.75 -21.14
C PRO A 400 25.28 -32.63 -20.99
N ALA A 401 23.99 -32.95 -21.12
CA ALA A 401 22.92 -32.03 -20.76
C ALA A 401 23.17 -31.50 -19.35
N ASN A 402 23.03 -30.18 -19.15
CA ASN A 402 23.32 -29.58 -17.84
C ASN A 402 22.43 -30.27 -16.79
N PRO A 403 23.01 -31.00 -15.81
CA PRO A 403 22.25 -31.89 -14.95
C PRO A 403 21.43 -31.14 -13.91
N CYS A 404 21.70 -29.84 -13.71
CA CYS A 404 21.05 -29.07 -12.68
C CYS A 404 19.84 -28.30 -13.24
N PRO A 405 18.64 -28.49 -12.68
CA PRO A 405 17.52 -27.64 -13.01
C PRO A 405 17.85 -26.17 -12.71
N PRO A 406 17.27 -25.23 -13.47
CA PRO A 406 17.45 -23.82 -13.22
C PRO A 406 16.96 -23.41 -11.83
N TYR A 407 17.69 -22.51 -11.16
CA TYR A 407 17.31 -22.06 -9.82
C TYR A 407 15.90 -21.45 -9.80
N PRO A 408 15.01 -21.86 -8.87
CA PRO A 408 13.62 -21.40 -8.85
C PRO A 408 13.47 -19.87 -8.82
N MET A 409 14.31 -19.16 -8.05
CA MET A 409 14.26 -17.69 -8.02
C MET A 409 14.63 -17.06 -9.35
N VAL A 410 15.60 -17.62 -10.10
CA VAL A 410 15.99 -17.09 -11.41
C VAL A 410 14.84 -17.27 -12.40
N LEU A 411 14.21 -18.45 -12.41
CA LEU A 411 13.02 -18.70 -13.24
C LEU A 411 11.84 -17.79 -12.88
N GLN A 412 11.53 -17.66 -11.59
CA GLN A 412 10.44 -16.79 -11.12
C GLN A 412 10.64 -15.36 -11.61
N GLN A 413 11.87 -14.83 -11.48
CA GLN A 413 12.19 -13.47 -11.91
C GLN A 413 12.14 -13.34 -13.44
N MET A 414 12.63 -14.34 -14.18
CA MET A 414 12.52 -14.34 -15.65
C MET A 414 11.06 -14.33 -16.12
N VAL A 415 10.20 -15.17 -15.55
CA VAL A 415 8.77 -15.20 -15.89
C VAL A 415 8.14 -13.85 -15.60
N ARG A 416 8.43 -13.27 -14.43
CA ARG A 416 7.90 -11.95 -14.04
C ARG A 416 8.29 -10.83 -15.01
N LEU A 417 9.55 -10.76 -15.44
CA LEU A 417 10.00 -9.77 -16.43
C LEU A 417 9.29 -9.96 -17.79
N LYS A 418 9.14 -11.20 -18.24
CA LYS A 418 8.42 -11.48 -19.49
C LYS A 418 6.94 -11.11 -19.43
N VAL A 419 6.30 -11.28 -18.27
CA VAL A 419 4.91 -10.84 -18.04
C VAL A 419 4.80 -9.32 -18.02
N LEU A 420 5.78 -8.61 -17.44
CA LEU A 420 5.87 -7.14 -17.54
C LEU A 420 5.91 -6.70 -19.01
N ASP A 421 6.78 -7.31 -19.83
CA ASP A 421 6.90 -7.01 -21.26
C ASP A 421 5.58 -7.27 -22.02
N LEU A 422 4.88 -8.36 -21.70
CA LEU A 422 3.57 -8.68 -22.25
C LEU A 422 2.55 -7.58 -21.96
N LEU A 423 2.43 -7.15 -20.70
CA LEU A 423 1.46 -6.14 -20.29
C LEU A 423 1.80 -4.75 -20.88
N ILE A 424 3.09 -4.41 -20.97
CA ILE A 424 3.53 -3.20 -21.68
C ILE A 424 3.14 -3.27 -23.16
N SER A 425 3.32 -4.41 -23.82
CA SER A 425 2.88 -4.61 -25.21
C SER A 425 1.37 -4.44 -25.36
N VAL A 426 0.57 -4.99 -24.44
CA VAL A 426 -0.90 -4.83 -24.43
C VAL A 426 -1.29 -3.35 -24.32
N LEU A 427 -0.67 -2.59 -23.41
CA LEU A 427 -0.97 -1.17 -23.24
C LEU A 427 -0.59 -0.34 -24.47
N LYS A 428 0.55 -0.63 -25.10
CA LYS A 428 0.98 0.04 -26.33
C LYS A 428 0.01 -0.21 -27.49
N GLU A 429 -0.37 -1.46 -27.72
CA GLU A 429 -1.35 -1.82 -28.76
C GLU A 429 -2.73 -1.22 -28.48
N PHE A 430 -3.17 -1.21 -27.21
CA PHE A 430 -4.43 -0.57 -26.84
C PHE A 430 -4.42 0.95 -27.09
N LEU A 431 -3.31 1.63 -26.82
CA LEU A 431 -3.15 3.06 -27.12
C LEU A 431 -3.24 3.34 -28.62
N VAL A 432 -2.65 2.50 -29.47
CA VAL A 432 -2.76 2.61 -30.94
C VAL A 432 -4.22 2.46 -31.39
N LEU A 433 -4.90 1.40 -30.93
CA LEU A 433 -6.31 1.15 -31.25
C LEU A 433 -7.22 2.31 -30.83
N LYS A 434 -6.96 2.91 -29.66
CA LYS A 434 -7.70 4.09 -29.20
C LYS A 434 -7.49 5.30 -30.12
N GLY A 435 -6.28 5.51 -30.63
CA GLY A 435 -5.96 6.59 -31.58
C GLY A 435 -6.64 6.41 -32.94
N GLU A 436 -6.67 5.18 -33.46
CA GLU A 436 -7.36 4.83 -34.70
C GLU A 436 -8.88 5.04 -34.58
N ALA A 437 -9.48 4.57 -33.48
CA ALA A 437 -10.91 4.75 -33.21
C ALA A 437 -11.30 6.24 -33.08
N ALA A 438 -10.46 7.04 -32.40
CA ALA A 438 -10.68 8.49 -32.28
C ALA A 438 -10.58 9.22 -33.63
N SER A 439 -9.73 8.74 -34.54
CA SER A 439 -9.56 9.33 -35.88
C SER A 439 -10.74 9.00 -36.82
N ALA A 440 -11.43 7.88 -36.60
CA ALA A 440 -12.56 7.43 -37.40
C ALA A 440 -13.90 8.11 -37.05
N VAL A 441 -14.04 8.65 -35.84
CA VAL A 441 -15.26 9.32 -35.36
C VAL A 441 -15.01 10.83 -35.25
N HIS A 442 -15.45 11.60 -36.24
CA HIS A 442 -15.49 13.07 -36.13
C HIS A 442 -16.54 13.49 -35.10
N GLY A 443 -16.15 13.54 -33.83
CA GLY A 443 -16.96 14.13 -32.76
C GLY A 443 -17.19 13.22 -31.55
N LYS A 444 -16.19 13.15 -30.68
CA LYS A 444 -16.25 13.31 -29.20
C LYS A 444 -14.92 12.85 -28.63
N GLU A 445 -14.12 13.81 -28.18
CA GLU A 445 -12.94 13.51 -27.39
C GLU A 445 -13.34 12.84 -26.07
N GLY A 446 -12.70 11.71 -25.78
CA GLY A 446 -12.24 11.42 -24.42
C GLY A 446 -13.12 10.51 -23.57
N GLY A 447 -12.66 9.26 -23.43
CA GLY A 447 -12.81 8.49 -22.20
C GLY A 447 -13.99 7.51 -22.19
N ASP A 448 -13.69 6.24 -21.97
CA ASP A 448 -14.65 5.23 -21.51
C ASP A 448 -15.72 4.76 -22.51
N ASP A 449 -15.32 4.41 -23.73
CA ASP A 449 -16.15 3.50 -24.53
C ASP A 449 -16.05 2.08 -23.94
N PRO A 450 -17.16 1.50 -23.41
CA PRO A 450 -17.19 0.11 -22.96
C PRO A 450 -16.72 -0.87 -24.04
N VAL A 451 -16.89 -0.54 -25.32
CA VAL A 451 -16.40 -1.31 -26.46
C VAL A 451 -14.88 -1.34 -26.50
N LEU A 452 -14.20 -0.18 -26.35
CA LEU A 452 -12.74 -0.12 -26.29
C LEU A 452 -12.19 -0.93 -25.10
N GLN A 453 -12.84 -0.88 -23.95
CA GLN A 453 -12.43 -1.68 -22.78
C GLN A 453 -12.65 -3.19 -23.01
N ALA A 454 -13.72 -3.58 -23.68
CA ALA A 454 -13.95 -4.97 -24.08
C ALA A 454 -12.92 -5.46 -25.11
N ILE A 455 -12.48 -4.59 -26.02
CA ILE A 455 -11.38 -4.86 -26.96
C ILE A 455 -10.06 -5.06 -26.18
N ALA A 456 -9.75 -4.19 -25.22
CA ALA A 456 -8.57 -4.32 -24.36
C ALA A 456 -8.60 -5.65 -23.58
N ALA A 457 -9.75 -6.01 -23.02
CA ALA A 457 -9.94 -7.28 -22.31
C ALA A 457 -9.67 -8.48 -23.22
N SER A 458 -10.20 -8.45 -24.44
CA SER A 458 -10.03 -9.53 -25.44
C SER A 458 -8.58 -9.62 -25.91
N LEU A 459 -7.91 -8.49 -26.11
CA LEU A 459 -6.49 -8.40 -26.46
C LEU A 459 -5.62 -9.01 -25.37
N LEU A 460 -5.81 -8.60 -24.10
CA LEU A 460 -5.08 -9.14 -22.95
C LEU A 460 -5.32 -10.65 -22.80
N GLN A 461 -6.59 -11.09 -22.88
CA GLN A 461 -6.95 -12.50 -22.77
C GLN A 461 -6.29 -13.36 -23.86
N ARG A 462 -6.27 -12.88 -25.11
CA ARG A 462 -5.64 -13.57 -26.24
C ARG A 462 -4.13 -13.67 -26.07
N LYS A 463 -3.46 -12.54 -25.85
CA LYS A 463 -2.00 -12.48 -25.64
C LYS A 463 -1.56 -13.31 -24.45
N TRP A 464 -2.33 -13.33 -23.37
CA TRP A 464 -2.06 -14.17 -22.21
C TRP A 464 -2.13 -15.66 -22.54
N LYS A 465 -3.14 -16.09 -23.31
CA LYS A 465 -3.26 -17.48 -23.77
C LYS A 465 -2.08 -17.88 -24.67
N GLU A 466 -1.70 -17.03 -25.61
CA GLU A 466 -0.55 -17.23 -26.50
C GLU A 466 0.76 -17.31 -25.70
N PHE A 467 0.96 -16.43 -24.72
CA PHE A 467 2.12 -16.43 -23.83
C PHE A 467 2.26 -17.77 -23.08
N LYS A 468 1.19 -18.24 -22.42
CA LYS A 468 1.21 -19.52 -21.70
C LYS A 468 1.51 -20.73 -22.59
N GLN A 469 1.15 -20.67 -23.87
CA GLN A 469 1.38 -21.74 -24.85
C GLN A 469 2.78 -21.70 -25.48
N SER A 470 3.37 -20.52 -25.61
CA SER A 470 4.61 -20.32 -26.36
C SER A 470 5.84 -20.16 -25.46
N ASP A 471 5.70 -19.60 -24.27
CA ASP A 471 6.85 -19.27 -23.44
C ASP A 471 7.41 -20.48 -22.69
N GLU A 472 8.65 -20.85 -22.99
CA GLU A 472 9.30 -22.00 -22.35
C GLU A 472 9.58 -21.76 -20.86
N SER A 473 9.92 -20.53 -20.45
CA SER A 473 10.18 -20.24 -19.03
C SER A 473 8.92 -20.39 -18.20
N TRP A 474 7.75 -19.99 -18.73
CA TRP A 474 6.46 -20.23 -18.11
C TRP A 474 6.16 -21.74 -17.95
N LYS A 475 6.43 -22.55 -18.97
CA LYS A 475 6.22 -24.01 -18.92
C LYS A 475 7.19 -24.74 -18.00
N GLU A 476 8.42 -24.26 -17.91
CA GLU A 476 9.48 -24.82 -17.06
C GLU A 476 9.30 -24.47 -15.59
N ALA A 477 8.77 -23.30 -15.24
CA ALA A 477 8.74 -22.85 -13.84
C ALA A 477 7.97 -23.81 -12.89
N PRO A 478 6.75 -24.27 -13.23
CA PRO A 478 6.02 -25.22 -12.38
C PRO A 478 6.73 -26.57 -12.23
N ARG A 479 7.48 -27.00 -13.26
CA ARG A 479 8.30 -28.22 -13.20
C ARG A 479 9.48 -28.09 -12.24
N ASN A 480 9.88 -26.85 -11.94
CA ASN A 480 10.95 -26.48 -11.02
C ASN A 480 10.40 -25.83 -9.74
N PHE A 481 9.20 -26.23 -9.31
CA PHE A 481 8.57 -25.83 -8.05
C PHE A 481 8.30 -24.32 -7.88
N VAL A 482 8.22 -23.56 -8.98
CA VAL A 482 7.80 -22.15 -8.95
C VAL A 482 6.28 -22.08 -9.04
N ASN A 483 5.64 -21.50 -8.03
CA ASN A 483 4.19 -21.25 -8.05
C ASN A 483 3.89 -19.99 -8.88
N LEU A 484 3.21 -20.18 -10.01
CA LEU A 484 2.78 -19.10 -10.91
C LEU A 484 1.28 -18.79 -10.82
N GLY A 485 0.52 -19.49 -9.96
CA GLY A 485 -0.93 -19.36 -9.87
C GLY A 485 -1.38 -17.92 -9.58
N GLY A 486 -0.62 -17.20 -8.75
CA GLY A 486 -0.89 -15.80 -8.45
C GLY A 486 -0.88 -14.87 -9.65
N ILE A 487 0.07 -15.06 -10.58
CA ILE A 487 0.16 -14.23 -11.79
C ILE A 487 -1.03 -14.53 -12.72
N ASP A 488 -1.44 -15.79 -12.82
CA ASP A 488 -2.59 -16.19 -13.65
C ASP A 488 -3.91 -15.65 -13.09
N GLU A 489 -4.06 -15.67 -11.75
CA GLU A 489 -5.20 -15.08 -11.03
C GLU A 489 -5.27 -13.56 -11.24
N ASP A 490 -4.14 -12.86 -11.07
CA ASP A 490 -4.06 -11.42 -11.27
C ASP A 490 -4.46 -11.00 -12.69
N ILE A 491 -3.91 -11.67 -13.71
CA ILE A 491 -4.20 -11.35 -15.12
C ILE A 491 -5.67 -11.66 -15.43
N SER A 492 -6.20 -12.77 -14.93
CA SER A 492 -7.62 -13.12 -15.09
C SER A 492 -8.53 -12.06 -14.46
N ALA A 493 -8.14 -11.54 -13.31
CA ALA A 493 -8.89 -10.50 -12.62
C ALA A 493 -8.75 -9.12 -13.31
N MET A 494 -7.61 -8.78 -13.90
CA MET A 494 -7.46 -7.61 -14.80
C MET A 494 -8.39 -7.71 -16.01
N VAL A 495 -8.46 -8.87 -16.66
CA VAL A 495 -9.41 -9.12 -17.76
C VAL A 495 -10.85 -8.89 -17.28
N GLY A 496 -11.18 -9.36 -16.07
CA GLY A 496 -12.49 -9.11 -15.45
C GLY A 496 -12.79 -7.63 -15.22
N ILE A 497 -11.83 -6.85 -14.74
CA ILE A 497 -11.95 -5.38 -14.57
C ILE A 497 -12.22 -4.70 -15.93
N LEU A 498 -11.45 -5.05 -16.96
CA LEU A 498 -11.62 -4.47 -18.29
C LEU A 498 -12.98 -4.80 -18.89
N LYS A 499 -13.47 -6.05 -18.74
CA LYS A 499 -14.83 -6.45 -19.18
C LYS A 499 -15.94 -5.64 -18.51
N ARG A 500 -15.72 -5.14 -17.28
CA ARG A 500 -16.66 -4.25 -16.58
C ARG A 500 -16.54 -2.77 -16.98
N GLY A 501 -15.65 -2.43 -17.92
CA GLY A 501 -15.45 -1.05 -18.36
C GLY A 501 -14.77 -0.16 -17.32
N LEU A 502 -13.97 -0.75 -16.42
CA LEU A 502 -13.35 -0.05 -15.29
C LEU A 502 -11.94 0.48 -15.59
N GLY A 503 -11.47 0.36 -16.83
CA GLY A 503 -10.23 0.95 -17.30
C GLY A 503 -8.97 0.12 -17.05
N VAL A 504 -7.86 0.59 -17.62
CA VAL A 504 -6.53 -0.06 -17.59
C VAL A 504 -5.70 0.27 -16.34
N GLY A 505 -6.26 1.01 -15.39
CA GLY A 505 -5.54 1.44 -14.18
C GLY A 505 -4.99 0.28 -13.36
N CYS A 506 -5.70 -0.85 -13.30
CA CYS A 506 -5.21 -2.06 -12.62
C CYS A 506 -3.93 -2.64 -13.25
N ILE A 507 -3.78 -2.57 -14.59
CA ILE A 507 -2.59 -3.03 -15.31
C ILE A 507 -1.41 -2.13 -14.94
N HIS A 508 -1.58 -0.81 -15.01
CA HIS A 508 -0.54 0.15 -14.63
C HIS A 508 -0.13 0.02 -13.15
N SER A 509 -1.07 -0.24 -12.25
CA SER A 509 -0.78 -0.50 -10.83
C SER A 509 0.06 -1.78 -10.67
N TRP A 510 -0.29 -2.86 -11.36
CA TRP A 510 0.47 -4.11 -11.32
C TRP A 510 1.88 -3.95 -11.90
N LEU A 511 2.01 -3.23 -13.03
CA LEU A 511 3.31 -2.87 -13.62
C LEU A 511 4.17 -2.11 -12.61
N SER A 512 3.62 -1.04 -12.00
CA SER A 512 4.32 -0.23 -10.99
C SER A 512 4.79 -1.08 -9.81
N SER A 513 3.92 -1.94 -9.28
CA SER A 513 4.25 -2.83 -8.15
C SER A 513 5.39 -3.78 -8.48
N ASN A 514 5.37 -4.38 -9.67
CA ASN A 514 6.38 -5.36 -10.08
C ASN A 514 7.68 -4.70 -10.51
N GLN A 515 7.66 -3.59 -11.25
CA GLN A 515 8.86 -2.85 -11.61
C GLN A 515 9.63 -2.37 -10.38
N MET A 516 8.91 -1.84 -9.39
CA MET A 516 9.49 -1.31 -8.15
C MET A 516 9.59 -2.37 -7.04
N GLN A 517 9.07 -3.58 -7.24
CA GLN A 517 9.04 -4.66 -6.25
C GLN A 517 8.53 -4.20 -4.89
N ARG A 518 7.40 -3.51 -4.91
CA ARG A 518 6.81 -2.83 -3.75
C ARG A 518 5.30 -2.94 -3.82
N ALA A 519 4.65 -3.10 -2.68
CA ALA A 519 3.21 -3.25 -2.63
C ALA A 519 2.49 -1.99 -3.15
N THR A 520 1.50 -2.21 -4.01
CA THR A 520 0.50 -1.20 -4.39
C THR A 520 -0.84 -1.54 -3.77
N ALA A 521 -1.76 -0.58 -3.81
CA ALA A 521 -3.17 -0.89 -3.70
C ALA A 521 -3.73 -1.14 -5.10
N THR A 522 -4.05 -2.40 -5.41
CA THR A 522 -4.86 -2.71 -6.59
C THR A 522 -6.32 -2.72 -6.16
N GLY A 523 -7.03 -1.65 -6.49
CA GLY A 523 -8.45 -1.51 -6.22
C GLY A 523 -9.27 -2.57 -6.93
N GLY A 524 -10.21 -3.18 -6.20
CA GLY A 524 -11.36 -3.87 -6.77
C GLY A 524 -11.12 -5.22 -7.48
N LEU A 525 -9.96 -5.87 -7.33
CA LEU A 525 -9.81 -7.28 -7.72
C LEU A 525 -10.50 -8.15 -6.66
N PRO A 526 -11.58 -8.90 -6.98
CA PRO A 526 -12.27 -9.73 -6.00
C PRO A 526 -11.43 -10.97 -5.67
N GLY A 527 -11.18 -11.22 -4.40
CA GLY A 527 -10.57 -12.46 -3.92
C GLY A 527 -9.62 -12.25 -2.74
N ALA A 528 -9.77 -13.06 -1.70
CA ALA A 528 -8.93 -13.08 -0.50
C ALA A 528 -7.48 -13.54 -0.74
N HIS A 529 -7.07 -13.71 -1.99
CA HIS A 529 -5.71 -14.04 -2.40
C HIS A 529 -5.16 -12.98 -3.35
N MET A 530 -4.67 -11.90 -2.76
CA MET A 530 -3.79 -10.94 -3.41
C MET A 530 -2.42 -11.60 -3.55
N VAL A 531 -2.17 -12.44 -4.57
CA VAL A 531 -0.91 -13.17 -4.63
C VAL A 531 0.25 -12.24 -5.01
N ALA A 532 0.15 -11.33 -6.00
CA ALA A 532 1.27 -10.42 -6.32
C ALA A 532 1.29 -9.11 -5.51
N THR A 533 0.14 -8.57 -5.11
CA THR A 533 0.10 -7.37 -4.24
C THR A 533 0.28 -7.70 -2.76
N GLY A 534 -0.07 -8.92 -2.34
CA GLY A 534 0.37 -9.49 -1.07
C GLY A 534 1.83 -9.96 -1.10
N GLN A 535 2.38 -10.30 -2.28
CA GLN A 535 3.78 -10.73 -2.44
C GLN A 535 4.77 -9.71 -1.88
N PHE A 536 4.50 -8.42 -2.09
CA PHE A 536 5.39 -7.34 -1.67
C PHE A 536 4.93 -6.64 -0.38
N ARG A 537 3.83 -7.09 0.27
CA ARG A 537 3.39 -6.53 1.56
C ARG A 537 4.34 -6.96 2.65
N THR A 538 4.92 -5.99 3.34
CA THR A 538 5.74 -6.25 4.52
C THR A 538 4.85 -6.57 5.73
N PRO A 539 5.40 -7.18 6.80
CA PRO A 539 4.65 -7.40 8.04
C PRO A 539 4.02 -6.12 8.60
N ALA A 540 4.71 -4.99 8.50
CA ALA A 540 4.20 -3.69 8.93
C ALA A 540 3.01 -3.21 8.09
N MET A 541 3.04 -3.43 6.76
CA MET A 541 1.92 -3.12 5.88
C MET A 541 0.69 -3.96 6.25
N ASN A 542 0.87 -5.27 6.48
CA ASN A 542 -0.23 -6.14 6.92
C ASN A 542 -0.83 -5.69 8.26
N ALA A 543 0.01 -5.31 9.23
CA ALA A 543 -0.46 -4.79 10.51
C ALA A 543 -1.24 -3.48 10.37
N MET A 544 -0.81 -2.57 9.49
CA MET A 544 -1.52 -1.31 9.27
C MET A 544 -2.85 -1.50 8.52
N VAL A 545 -2.92 -2.46 7.58
CA VAL A 545 -4.20 -2.84 6.94
C VAL A 545 -5.17 -3.43 7.98
N GLN A 546 -4.68 -4.22 8.93
CA GLN A 546 -5.52 -4.69 10.03
C GLN A 546 -6.00 -3.54 10.95
N GLU A 547 -5.17 -2.53 11.21
CA GLU A 547 -5.61 -1.32 11.91
C GLU A 547 -6.67 -0.56 11.11
N ALA A 548 -6.50 -0.40 9.79
CA ALA A 548 -7.49 0.20 8.90
C ALA A 548 -8.85 -0.52 8.99
N HIS A 549 -8.86 -1.86 8.95
CA HIS A 549 -10.11 -2.62 9.12
C HIS A 549 -10.73 -2.46 10.51
N ARG A 550 -9.92 -2.46 11.57
CA ARG A 550 -10.41 -2.21 12.95
C ARG A 550 -10.98 -0.81 13.09
N HIS A 551 -10.37 0.16 12.43
CA HIS A 551 -10.81 1.54 12.39
C HIS A 551 -12.19 1.66 11.72
N LEU A 552 -12.35 1.11 10.52
CA LEU A 552 -13.62 1.07 9.79
C LEU A 552 -14.73 0.37 10.60
N ALA A 553 -14.40 -0.74 11.28
CA ALA A 553 -15.35 -1.46 12.12
C ALA A 553 -15.83 -0.63 13.32
N ARG A 554 -14.94 0.15 13.95
CA ARG A 554 -15.31 1.06 15.05
C ARG A 554 -16.25 2.16 14.57
N GLU A 555 -15.96 2.79 13.43
CA GLU A 555 -16.82 3.84 12.86
C GLU A 555 -18.21 3.29 12.49
N ALA A 556 -18.28 2.10 11.89
CA ALA A 556 -19.55 1.45 11.58
C ALA A 556 -20.38 1.16 12.86
N SER A 557 -19.73 0.65 13.92
CA SER A 557 -20.41 0.36 15.19
C SER A 557 -20.92 1.60 15.94
N ALA A 558 -20.20 2.72 15.84
CA ALA A 558 -20.63 3.98 16.43
C ALA A 558 -21.86 4.56 15.72
N HIS A 559 -21.95 4.39 14.39
CA HIS A 559 -23.07 4.85 13.60
C HIS A 559 -24.35 4.04 13.86
N ASP A 560 -24.22 2.72 14.02
CA ASP A 560 -25.33 1.81 14.31
C ASP A 560 -25.91 2.02 15.73
N ALA A 561 -25.04 2.25 16.72
CA ALA A 561 -25.45 2.56 18.09
C ALA A 561 -26.24 3.88 18.18
N GLY A 562 -25.80 4.92 17.46
CA GLY A 562 -26.51 6.21 17.41
C GLY A 562 -27.90 6.10 16.77
N THR A 563 -28.01 5.33 15.68
CA THR A 563 -29.27 5.13 14.93
C THR A 563 -30.26 4.28 15.73
N SER A 564 -29.78 3.21 16.38
CA SER A 564 -30.60 2.32 17.21
C SER A 564 -31.26 3.03 18.40
N ILE A 565 -30.54 3.95 19.07
CA ILE A 565 -31.07 4.73 20.20
C ILE A 565 -32.20 5.69 19.75
N VAL A 566 -32.04 6.30 18.58
CA VAL A 566 -33.02 7.24 18.01
C VAL A 566 -34.28 6.48 17.56
N CYS A 567 -34.13 5.35 16.88
CA CYS A 567 -35.25 4.52 16.44
C CYS A 567 -36.04 3.94 17.63
N LYS A 568 -35.37 3.48 18.69
CA LYS A 568 -36.04 2.92 19.87
C LYS A 568 -36.94 3.96 20.57
N ARG A 569 -36.46 5.19 20.76
CA ARG A 569 -37.27 6.27 21.33
C ARG A 569 -38.46 6.67 20.45
N ALA A 570 -38.30 6.62 19.13
CA ALA A 570 -39.39 6.89 18.18
C ALA A 570 -40.51 5.84 18.32
N VAL A 571 -40.13 4.57 18.38
CA VAL A 571 -41.07 3.44 18.49
C VAL A 571 -41.83 3.49 19.80
N GLU A 572 -41.15 3.77 20.93
CA GLU A 572 -41.80 3.90 22.24
C GLU A 572 -42.84 5.04 22.27
N LEU A 573 -42.54 6.17 21.62
CA LEU A 573 -43.45 7.30 21.55
C LEU A 573 -44.65 7.03 20.63
N LEU A 574 -44.42 6.44 19.46
CA LEU A 574 -45.48 6.06 18.52
C LEU A 574 -46.41 4.99 19.11
N ASP A 575 -45.87 4.01 19.84
CA ASP A 575 -46.67 3.02 20.58
C ASP A 575 -47.55 3.69 21.65
N GLY A 576 -47.00 4.68 22.37
CA GLY A 576 -47.77 5.49 23.32
C GLY A 576 -48.92 6.28 22.67
N ILE A 577 -48.70 6.84 21.48
CA ILE A 577 -49.73 7.55 20.72
C ILE A 577 -50.80 6.59 20.19
N ASN A 578 -50.40 5.43 19.64
CA ASN A 578 -51.34 4.42 19.15
C ASN A 578 -52.27 3.92 20.26
N LYS A 579 -51.72 3.64 21.45
CA LYS A 579 -52.53 3.25 22.62
C LYS A 579 -53.57 4.30 23.00
N ARG A 580 -53.22 5.59 22.94
CA ARG A 580 -54.19 6.69 23.20
C ARG A 580 -55.21 6.79 22.08
N PHE A 581 -54.78 6.63 20.83
CA PHE A 581 -55.68 6.63 19.67
C PHE A 581 -56.73 5.51 19.75
N ASP A 582 -56.32 4.30 20.16
CA ASP A 582 -57.24 3.18 20.38
C ASP A 582 -58.24 3.47 21.51
N LEU A 583 -57.81 4.13 22.59
CA LEU A 583 -58.69 4.57 23.66
C LEU A 583 -59.71 5.60 23.16
N TRP A 584 -59.28 6.59 22.37
CA TRP A 584 -60.18 7.57 21.77
C TRP A 584 -61.20 6.92 20.82
N CYS A 585 -60.76 5.95 20.01
CA CYS A 585 -61.65 5.20 19.12
C CYS A 585 -62.69 4.37 19.89
N LYS A 586 -62.30 3.76 21.01
CA LYS A 586 -63.25 3.05 21.89
C LYS A 586 -64.25 4.01 22.52
N LEU A 587 -63.78 5.14 23.05
CA LEU A 587 -64.64 6.16 23.67
C LEU A 587 -65.64 6.73 22.67
N ASP A 588 -65.23 6.94 21.41
CA ASP A 588 -66.11 7.41 20.33
C ASP A 588 -67.17 6.38 19.89
N GLN A 589 -66.86 5.08 20.01
CA GLN A 589 -67.78 3.98 19.74
C GLN A 589 -68.79 3.75 20.88
N GLU A 590 -68.41 4.03 22.13
CA GLU A 590 -69.29 3.94 23.29
C GLU A 590 -70.29 5.12 23.38
N LEU A 591 -70.03 6.23 22.68
CA LEU A 591 -70.97 7.34 22.59
C LEU A 591 -72.17 6.99 21.68
N PRO A 592 -73.42 7.25 22.12
CA PRO A 592 -74.62 7.02 21.33
C PRO A 592 -74.55 7.67 19.94
N ARG A 593 -74.96 6.94 18.89
CA ARG A 593 -75.03 7.50 17.53
C ARG A 593 -76.15 8.53 17.46
N THR A 594 -75.81 9.73 17.03
CA THR A 594 -76.80 10.79 16.72
C THR A 594 -77.56 10.38 15.46
N ASN A 595 -78.65 9.64 15.60
CA ASN A 595 -79.54 9.34 14.48
C ASN A 595 -80.25 10.62 14.00
N GLN A 596 -80.44 10.73 12.69
CA GLN A 596 -81.25 11.76 12.02
C GLN A 596 -82.66 11.88 12.66
N PRO A 597 -83.28 13.07 12.65
CA PRO A 597 -84.54 13.30 13.35
C PRO A 597 -85.68 12.50 12.70
N SER A 598 -86.35 11.66 13.50
CA SER A 598 -87.73 11.24 13.26
C SER A 598 -88.67 12.24 13.95
N PRO A 599 -89.86 12.59 13.41
CA PRO A 599 -90.56 13.83 13.76
C PRO A 599 -91.34 13.82 15.08
N HIS A 600 -91.14 12.84 15.96
CA HIS A 600 -91.87 12.75 17.23
C HIS A 600 -91.00 12.16 18.33
N GLN A 601 -90.26 13.02 19.04
CA GLN A 601 -89.85 12.84 20.44
C GLN A 601 -89.13 14.12 20.92
N GLU A 602 -89.74 14.81 21.86
CA GLU A 602 -89.29 16.09 22.45
C GLU A 602 -88.46 15.92 23.74
N GLU A 603 -87.98 14.71 24.03
CA GLU A 603 -87.07 14.48 25.17
C GLU A 603 -85.65 14.19 24.67
N GLY A 604 -84.73 15.12 24.95
CA GLY A 604 -83.29 14.89 24.80
C GLY A 604 -82.48 16.00 24.11
N HIS A 605 -82.97 17.25 24.05
CA HIS A 605 -82.21 18.35 23.44
C HIS A 605 -80.86 18.60 24.14
N GLU A 606 -80.79 18.56 25.48
CA GLU A 606 -79.52 18.69 26.22
C GLU A 606 -78.58 17.49 26.05
N SER A 607 -79.10 16.26 26.00
CA SER A 607 -78.29 15.04 25.84
C SER A 607 -77.66 14.93 24.44
N ARG A 608 -78.41 15.35 23.40
CA ARG A 608 -77.89 15.45 22.02
C ARG A 608 -76.81 16.51 21.89
N ASP A 609 -76.95 17.64 22.57
CA ASP A 609 -75.97 18.73 22.56
C ASP A 609 -74.68 18.33 23.29
N LEU A 610 -74.80 17.72 24.48
CA LEU A 610 -73.66 17.14 25.22
C LEU A 610 -72.92 16.05 24.44
N THR A 611 -73.64 15.16 23.76
CA THR A 611 -73.02 14.08 22.95
C THR A 611 -72.26 14.66 21.75
N ALA A 612 -72.79 15.71 21.11
CA ALA A 612 -72.12 16.40 20.01
C ALA A 612 -70.88 17.16 20.49
N VAL A 613 -70.95 17.82 21.65
CA VAL A 613 -69.81 18.52 22.28
C VAL A 613 -68.70 17.52 22.64
N LEU A 614 -69.03 16.41 23.31
CA LEU A 614 -68.06 15.37 23.68
C LEU A 614 -67.39 14.72 22.46
N ARG A 615 -68.16 14.42 21.41
CA ARG A 615 -67.60 13.91 20.14
C ARG A 615 -66.71 14.95 19.45
N GLY A 616 -67.04 16.24 19.58
CA GLY A 616 -66.18 17.35 19.16
C GLY A 616 -64.86 17.40 19.92
N ASP A 617 -64.89 17.23 21.24
CA ASP A 617 -63.69 17.20 22.09
C ASP A 617 -62.80 15.97 21.83
N ILE A 618 -63.38 14.79 21.67
CA ILE A 618 -62.64 13.57 21.30
C ILE A 618 -61.93 13.75 19.95
N ASN A 619 -62.62 14.33 18.96
CA ASN A 619 -62.01 14.61 17.66
C ASN A 619 -60.88 15.65 17.75
N ARG A 620 -61.03 16.69 18.58
CA ARG A 620 -59.96 17.66 18.83
C ARG A 620 -58.76 17.02 19.54
N ALA A 621 -58.99 16.18 20.54
CA ALA A 621 -57.94 15.45 21.24
C ALA A 621 -57.19 14.49 20.31
N ARG A 622 -57.92 13.77 19.44
CA ARG A 622 -57.33 12.91 18.41
C ARG A 622 -56.48 13.69 17.41
N GLN A 623 -56.98 14.84 16.96
CA GLN A 623 -56.23 15.71 16.05
C GLN A 623 -54.98 16.29 16.73
N HIS A 624 -55.07 16.59 18.03
CA HIS A 624 -53.93 17.04 18.83
C HIS A 624 -52.87 15.94 18.99
N ASP A 625 -53.25 14.68 19.25
CA ASP A 625 -52.32 13.55 19.31
C ASP A 625 -51.66 13.28 17.95
N ILE A 626 -52.40 13.40 16.83
CA ILE A 626 -51.84 13.34 15.46
C ILE A 626 -50.85 14.49 15.24
N TYR A 627 -51.19 15.70 15.68
CA TYR A 627 -50.32 16.86 15.58
C TYR A 627 -49.05 16.69 16.41
N LEU A 628 -49.14 16.16 17.64
CA LEU A 628 -47.98 15.86 18.49
C LEU A 628 -47.11 14.76 17.87
N ALA A 629 -47.70 13.74 17.25
CA ALA A 629 -46.98 12.71 16.51
C ALA A 629 -46.20 13.33 15.33
N ALA A 630 -46.85 14.20 14.56
CA ALA A 630 -46.25 14.89 13.44
C ALA A 630 -45.18 15.89 13.87
N ASP A 631 -45.43 16.71 14.90
CA ASP A 631 -44.46 17.66 15.46
C ASP A 631 -43.27 16.93 16.07
N HIS A 632 -43.47 15.81 16.75
CA HIS A 632 -42.37 14.98 17.23
C HIS A 632 -41.59 14.36 16.08
N ALA A 633 -42.25 13.83 15.05
CA ALA A 633 -41.58 13.31 13.85
C ALA A 633 -40.77 14.40 13.14
N ILE A 634 -41.31 15.62 13.03
CA ILE A 634 -40.64 16.78 12.46
C ILE A 634 -39.48 17.23 13.34
N LYS A 635 -39.64 17.28 14.67
CA LYS A 635 -38.56 17.60 15.63
C LYS A 635 -37.47 16.53 15.62
N GLN A 636 -37.82 15.26 15.43
CA GLN A 636 -36.86 14.17 15.32
C GLN A 636 -36.13 14.19 13.98
N TRP A 637 -36.82 14.51 12.88
CA TRP A 637 -36.22 14.75 11.58
C TRP A 637 -35.27 15.96 11.62
N ARG A 638 -35.68 17.04 12.30
CA ARG A 638 -34.83 18.22 12.58
C ARG A 638 -33.71 17.92 13.56
N SER A 639 -33.89 17.03 14.54
CA SER A 639 -32.85 16.59 15.48
C SER A 639 -31.84 15.67 14.81
N PHE A 640 -32.28 14.85 13.87
CA PHE A 640 -31.43 14.05 12.99
C PHE A 640 -30.63 14.98 12.08
N LEU A 641 -31.28 15.94 11.41
CA LEU A 641 -30.63 16.99 10.62
C LEU A 641 -29.68 17.84 11.46
N THR A 642 -30.04 18.22 12.69
CA THR A 642 -29.16 19.00 13.59
C THR A 642 -28.10 18.17 14.31
N SER A 643 -28.24 16.84 14.41
CA SER A 643 -27.16 15.94 14.82
C SER A 643 -26.18 15.72 13.66
N VAL A 644 -26.69 15.72 12.43
CA VAL A 644 -25.89 15.84 11.20
C VAL A 644 -25.22 17.23 11.13
N GLU A 645 -25.87 18.31 11.56
CA GLU A 645 -25.27 19.66 11.68
C GLU A 645 -24.45 19.89 12.97
N LYS A 646 -24.54 19.05 14.00
CA LYS A 646 -23.64 19.10 15.17
C LYS A 646 -22.41 18.21 15.02
N THR A 647 -22.46 17.24 14.10
CA THR A 647 -21.27 16.63 13.49
C THR A 647 -20.70 17.50 12.35
N HIS A 648 -21.44 18.50 11.88
CA HIS A 648 -21.00 19.60 11.00
C HIS A 648 -21.12 20.97 11.69
N GLY A 649 -20.35 21.17 12.77
CA GLY A 649 -20.44 22.38 13.58
C GLY A 649 -20.43 23.70 12.79
N HIS A 650 -21.52 24.45 12.97
CA HIS A 650 -21.72 25.90 12.85
C HIS A 650 -20.71 26.74 12.05
N GLY A 651 -21.19 27.27 10.92
CA GLY A 651 -20.87 28.61 10.44
C GLY A 651 -22.16 29.42 10.29
N HIS A 652 -22.36 30.39 11.17
CA HIS A 652 -23.33 31.47 11.02
C HIS A 652 -22.86 32.42 9.91
N ILE A 653 -23.81 32.77 9.02
CA ILE A 653 -23.86 33.89 8.05
C ILE A 653 -22.88 33.82 6.88
#